data_AF-A0A2Z3YPK0-F1
#
_entry.id   AF-A0A2Z3YPK0-F1
#
_cell.length_a   1.000
_cell.length_b   1.000
_cell.length_c   1.000
_cell.angle_alpha   90.00
_cell.angle_beta   90.00
_cell.angle_gamma   90.00
#
_symmetry.space_group_name_H-M   'P 1'
#
loop_
_entity.id
_entity.type
_entity.pdbx_description
1 polymer ?
#
loop_
_entity_poly.entity_id
_entity_poly.type
_entity_poly.pdbx_seq_one_letter_code
_entity_poly.pdbx_strand_id
1 'polypeptide(L)'
;MTHQNQGLPFAVVDVETTGFSNRDRVLEVAVVHADGDGTVTGRWSTLVNPRCHIPNTHVHGITAARVAAAPLFSDIAAELVGQLEGRIFVAHNAPFDSRLLTAEFGRLGLAPDLLRGSALCTLALTGRLSPASGRGLSAALAAAGITNDRAHAAEGDAVATARLLRHYLHRSPSVVAEMLHPLHPVTLTGEDAAVLAGVTPGNDHPVPLLTRDLASAPVTAARDGGWLNQLATGVPVVGEPNVDEYLDLLAAAMLDRELSVHEITALTACADDLGIGREEAVAVHTGFVRQLAVLAWADGTVTPEEREELHSAAKALGVDRSEVDRWLDSPDATAQGRALPELRLQPGDRVTFTGETEIPRATWEARAREAGLDVGGVTRRSVLLVAADPDTGSAKATKARGLGVPVVTESGFARLLGELENTGSGDIDPRRVISVSHPAADGDLPAGDDCTAGDLTTTFYGEPGDPADPGVPVPGPVTPGPESSGVPDTAAPSAVPDGTAVDAALDTALDTALGLLGFLARTHGSLRAAVEHGGVSAVDGELPSHVEALLSRAGDPTGSFRRVVGERRGTVAGILGAFWRETGDRDRLILRERIVATDRATLAQIADLVGVTRERVRQVQNRLIGKLTEISASGPVADLLAGIRAHAHPVNTLEAVTTVFPELAETLPGWEVPLWQILDALDDDFRVDDGWVCFPDLQTAAQRTGSLLATMVNAEGVAEVSAVLAKSSIDSPDILENWLTTCGYLVTDGHVLTRVGSQAARAAALLSVVGHPMTVADMYTRLNDAKTERSFRNGLARGGDLVRVGMDSWALKRWGLEEYTGIADLIGRRVDAAVAAGREGVAVDDLIDDLTREFGVSASSVRTYAASGEFTSTGGTVRRRTEPVVNSADPAESNGLYMRDGRWCLLLTVTADHLRGSGFTVPNGLTAGLDLAWNEPLMLPSDLGEHRVTWGGIGNSSVGSIRRHLEELGCRAGDRVWIDLHDGERFTVTPAAPWPAQFSGDGDGDGDGDMAWLAHHVGADPSTPEDARCSVVAEALGLAPDAPRRKILSRFRHRSDQEAVEVLEKLWM
;
A
#
# COMPACT_ATOMS: atom_id res chain seq x y z
N MET A 1 37.64 5.34 31.87
CA MET A 1 37.69 6.63 31.13
C MET A 1 36.88 7.65 31.89
N THR A 2 37.04 8.96 31.65
CA THR A 2 36.29 10.01 32.37
C THR A 2 34.81 9.98 32.00
N HIS A 3 33.94 9.95 33.02
CA HIS A 3 32.48 9.93 32.89
C HIS A 3 31.92 11.34 32.56
N GLN A 4 32.58 12.06 31.64
CA GLN A 4 32.58 13.52 31.58
C GLN A 4 31.21 14.15 31.25
N ASN A 5 30.32 13.38 30.64
CA ASN A 5 28.96 13.80 30.27
C ASN A 5 27.86 13.05 31.05
N GLN A 6 28.20 12.12 31.95
CA GLN A 6 27.20 11.48 32.80
C GLN A 6 26.75 12.46 33.89
N GLY A 7 25.43 12.68 33.99
CA GLY A 7 24.87 13.70 34.89
C GLY A 7 24.68 15.09 34.26
N LEU A 8 25.02 15.29 32.98
CA LEU A 8 24.58 16.50 32.25
C LEU A 8 23.06 16.42 31.98
N PRO A 9 22.33 17.54 32.11
CA PRO A 9 20.91 17.59 31.79
C PRO A 9 20.65 17.50 30.28
N PHE A 10 19.44 17.09 29.93
CA PHE A 10 18.93 16.93 28.58
C PHE A 10 17.92 18.03 28.23
N ALA A 11 17.93 18.44 26.97
CA ALA A 11 16.83 19.14 26.33
C ALA A 11 16.28 18.19 25.26
N VAL A 12 15.14 17.55 25.54
CA VAL A 12 14.48 16.64 24.60
C VAL A 12 13.53 17.45 23.73
N VAL A 13 13.74 17.41 22.43
CA VAL A 13 13.16 18.31 21.44
C VAL A 13 12.40 17.49 20.41
N ASP A 14 11.33 18.08 19.90
CA ASP A 14 10.57 17.59 18.75
C ASP A 14 10.01 18.82 17.99
N VAL A 15 9.83 18.70 16.67
CA VAL A 15 9.37 19.80 15.80
C VAL A 15 8.40 19.35 14.72
N GLU A 16 7.27 20.03 14.64
CA GLU A 16 6.33 19.91 13.53
C GLU A 16 6.68 20.93 12.45
N THR A 17 6.56 20.56 11.18
CA THR A 17 7.09 21.36 10.05
C THR A 17 6.18 21.33 8.83
N THR A 18 6.40 22.24 7.87
CA THR A 18 5.67 22.27 6.58
C THR A 18 6.02 21.14 5.61
N GLY A 19 7.03 20.34 5.95
CA GLY A 19 7.68 19.39 5.06
C GLY A 19 9.09 19.04 5.56
N PHE A 20 9.79 18.18 4.83
CA PHE A 20 10.99 17.51 5.34
C PHE A 20 12.33 18.17 4.98
N SER A 21 12.34 19.21 4.14
CA SER A 21 13.57 19.80 3.57
C SER A 21 14.23 20.86 4.47
N ASN A 22 15.40 21.36 4.07
CA ASN A 22 16.01 22.54 4.70
C ASN A 22 15.38 23.88 4.24
N ARG A 23 14.42 23.86 3.31
CA ARG A 23 13.63 25.02 2.87
C ARG A 23 12.32 25.14 3.64
N ASP A 24 11.88 24.06 4.26
CA ASP A 24 10.68 23.99 5.11
C ASP A 24 10.82 24.80 6.41
N ARG A 25 9.66 25.03 7.03
CA ARG A 25 9.47 25.92 8.18
C ARG A 25 8.95 25.15 9.38
N VAL A 26 9.35 25.58 10.57
CA VAL A 26 8.79 25.06 11.84
C VAL A 26 7.38 25.62 12.06
N LEU A 27 6.47 24.76 12.49
CA LEU A 27 5.05 25.01 12.80
C LEU A 27 4.74 24.86 14.28
N GLU A 28 5.47 23.98 14.96
CA GLU A 28 5.47 23.81 16.41
C GLU A 28 6.85 23.35 16.84
N VAL A 29 7.30 23.81 18.01
CA VAL A 29 8.52 23.31 18.66
C VAL A 29 8.22 23.07 20.13
N ALA A 30 8.71 21.94 20.65
CA ALA A 30 8.68 21.62 22.06
C ALA A 30 10.07 21.30 22.59
N VAL A 31 10.31 21.63 23.86
CA VAL A 31 11.51 21.29 24.61
C VAL A 31 11.10 20.78 25.99
N VAL A 32 11.46 19.54 26.30
CA VAL A 32 11.27 18.89 27.59
C VAL A 32 12.62 18.79 28.27
N HIS A 33 12.80 19.47 29.41
CA HIS A 33 14.03 19.34 30.20
C HIS A 33 13.99 18.06 31.01
N ALA A 34 15.13 17.37 31.10
CA ALA A 34 15.33 16.27 32.04
C ALA A 34 16.72 16.35 32.67
N ASP A 35 16.85 15.87 33.90
CA ASP A 35 18.15 15.70 34.55
C ASP A 35 18.93 14.53 33.94
N GLY A 36 20.21 14.39 34.31
CA GLY A 36 21.12 13.38 33.72
C GLY A 36 20.78 11.91 34.01
N ASP A 37 19.72 11.63 34.77
CA ASP A 37 19.12 10.30 34.94
C ASP A 37 17.88 10.08 34.04
N GLY A 38 17.46 11.09 33.27
CA GLY A 38 16.25 11.11 32.45
C GLY A 38 14.98 11.55 33.19
N THR A 39 15.05 11.99 34.44
CA THR A 39 13.89 12.51 35.17
C THR A 39 13.50 13.89 34.63
N VAL A 40 12.26 14.03 34.12
CA VAL A 40 11.76 15.28 33.53
C VAL A 40 11.61 16.38 34.59
N THR A 41 12.21 17.54 34.33
CA THR A 41 12.25 18.70 35.23
C THR A 41 11.51 19.94 34.71
N GLY A 42 11.19 20.00 33.42
CA GLY A 42 10.49 21.14 32.82
C GLY A 42 9.94 20.84 31.43
N ARG A 43 9.04 21.70 30.95
CA ARG A 43 8.53 21.70 29.57
C ARG A 43 8.35 23.13 29.06
N TRP A 44 8.50 23.29 27.76
CA TRP A 44 8.30 24.52 27.01
C TRP A 44 7.79 24.14 25.62
N SER A 45 6.75 24.80 25.12
CA SER A 45 6.16 24.48 23.81
C SER A 45 5.48 25.70 23.21
N THR A 46 5.53 25.83 21.87
CA THR A 46 4.77 26.86 21.14
C THR A 46 4.57 26.47 19.68
N LEU A 47 3.40 26.83 19.15
CA LEU A 47 3.18 27.00 17.72
C LEU A 47 4.05 28.14 17.18
N VAL A 48 4.37 28.07 15.89
CA VAL A 48 5.20 29.04 15.16
C VAL A 48 4.51 29.39 13.85
N ASN A 49 4.45 30.68 13.51
CA ASN A 49 3.88 31.14 12.24
C ASN A 49 4.94 31.06 11.12
N PRO A 50 4.77 30.18 10.11
CA PRO A 50 5.77 29.95 9.08
C PRO A 50 5.77 31.04 8.00
N ARG A 51 4.73 31.87 7.92
CA ARG A 51 4.46 32.82 6.81
C ARG A 51 4.45 32.18 5.41
N CYS A 52 4.16 30.89 5.29
CA CYS A 52 3.98 30.18 4.02
C CYS A 52 2.81 29.16 4.10
N HIS A 53 2.58 28.43 3.01
CA HIS A 53 1.56 27.38 2.91
C HIS A 53 1.90 26.15 3.79
N ILE A 54 0.89 25.49 4.34
CA ILE A 54 1.02 24.25 5.13
C ILE A 54 0.36 23.09 4.37
N PRO A 55 1.11 22.30 3.57
CA PRO A 55 0.54 21.25 2.72
C PRO A 55 0.16 19.98 3.49
N ASN A 56 0.78 19.75 4.64
CA ASN A 56 0.77 18.49 5.39
C ASN A 56 -0.08 18.53 6.67
N THR A 57 -1.06 19.43 6.74
CA THR A 57 -1.97 19.61 7.89
C THR A 57 -2.58 18.29 8.41
N HIS A 58 -2.79 17.31 7.52
CA HIS A 58 -3.31 15.97 7.84
C HIS A 58 -2.36 15.06 8.64
N VAL A 59 -1.06 15.42 8.76
CA VAL A 59 -0.06 14.65 9.53
C VAL A 59 -0.05 15.07 11.00
N HIS A 60 -0.22 16.36 11.27
CA HIS A 60 0.09 16.99 12.56
C HIS A 60 -1.01 17.90 13.10
N GLY A 61 -2.15 18.06 12.40
CA GLY A 61 -3.32 18.82 12.87
C GLY A 61 -3.13 20.35 13.01
N ILE A 62 -2.01 20.91 12.55
CA ILE A 62 -1.74 22.36 12.65
C ILE A 62 -2.23 23.06 11.39
N THR A 63 -3.37 23.74 11.49
CA THR A 63 -3.95 24.51 10.38
C THR A 63 -3.31 25.90 10.25
N ALA A 64 -3.37 26.49 9.05
CA ALA A 64 -2.95 27.88 8.83
C ALA A 64 -3.69 28.90 9.73
N ALA A 65 -4.91 28.58 10.18
CA ALA A 65 -5.66 29.39 11.13
C ALA A 65 -5.10 29.28 12.57
N ARG A 66 -4.71 28.07 13.02
CA ARG A 66 -4.10 27.85 14.35
C ARG A 66 -2.77 28.62 14.50
N VAL A 67 -1.95 28.71 13.45
CA VAL A 67 -0.69 29.47 13.49
C VAL A 67 -0.81 30.94 13.09
N ALA A 68 -1.97 31.43 12.65
CA ALA A 68 -2.12 32.80 12.17
C ALA A 68 -1.75 33.86 13.24
N ALA A 69 -2.03 33.56 14.51
CA ALA A 69 -1.69 34.38 15.68
C ALA A 69 -0.47 33.89 16.47
N ALA A 70 0.23 32.84 16.00
CA ALA A 70 1.45 32.33 16.63
C ALA A 70 2.65 33.28 16.41
N PRO A 71 3.64 33.30 17.32
CA PRO A 71 4.88 34.06 17.12
C PRO A 71 5.68 33.56 15.92
N LEU A 72 6.56 34.40 15.38
CA LEU A 72 7.53 33.99 14.37
C LEU A 72 8.73 33.28 15.03
N PHE A 73 9.47 32.48 14.26
CA PHE A 73 10.70 31.86 14.77
C PHE A 73 11.72 32.91 15.26
N SER A 74 11.79 34.09 14.63
CA SER A 74 12.62 35.22 15.09
C SER A 74 12.31 35.67 16.52
N ASP A 75 11.03 35.57 16.91
CA ASP A 75 10.53 36.15 18.15
C ASP A 75 10.82 35.21 19.34
N ILE A 76 10.84 33.90 19.07
CA ILE A 76 11.15 32.85 20.06
C ILE A 76 12.63 32.42 20.08
N ALA A 77 13.44 32.82 19.10
CA ALA A 77 14.78 32.24 18.90
C ALA A 77 15.70 32.34 20.13
N ALA A 78 15.74 33.51 20.77
CA ALA A 78 16.58 33.73 21.95
C ALA A 78 16.11 32.93 23.16
N GLU A 79 14.79 32.81 23.36
CA GLU A 79 14.22 32.00 24.43
C GLU A 79 14.47 30.51 24.18
N LEU A 80 14.25 30.03 22.94
CA LEU A 80 14.49 28.65 22.53
C LEU A 80 15.95 28.24 22.75
N VAL A 81 16.94 29.05 22.38
CA VAL A 81 18.35 28.69 22.68
C VAL A 81 18.60 28.67 24.20
N GLY A 82 17.96 29.55 24.99
CA GLY A 82 17.98 29.47 26.46
C GLY A 82 17.38 28.17 27.02
N GLN A 83 16.39 27.56 26.33
CA GLN A 83 15.88 26.23 26.69
C GLN A 83 16.86 25.09 26.37
N LEU A 84 17.81 25.30 25.44
CA LEU A 84 18.79 24.30 25.00
C LEU A 84 20.16 24.46 25.67
N GLU A 85 20.56 25.67 26.04
CA GLU A 85 21.89 25.98 26.58
C GLU A 85 22.23 25.15 27.83
N GLY A 86 23.49 24.72 27.93
CA GLY A 86 24.02 23.90 29.02
C GLY A 86 23.55 22.44 29.01
N ARG A 87 22.69 22.05 28.06
CA ARG A 87 22.06 20.71 27.99
C ARG A 87 22.52 19.94 26.76
N ILE A 88 22.48 18.61 26.85
CA ILE A 88 22.59 17.72 25.69
C ILE A 88 21.26 17.77 24.92
N PHE A 89 21.32 18.08 23.63
CA PHE A 89 20.15 18.04 22.75
C PHE A 89 19.75 16.57 22.53
N VAL A 90 18.47 16.24 22.61
CA VAL A 90 17.96 14.90 22.35
C VAL A 90 16.72 15.00 21.50
N ALA A 91 16.51 14.11 20.54
CA ALA A 91 15.22 13.95 19.85
C ALA A 91 15.08 12.51 19.35
N HIS A 92 13.89 12.09 18.90
CA HIS A 92 13.74 10.72 18.39
C HIS A 92 14.54 10.53 17.11
N ASN A 93 14.32 11.38 16.10
CA ASN A 93 15.06 11.38 14.85
C ASN A 93 16.00 12.59 14.75
N ALA A 94 16.85 12.81 15.77
CA ALA A 94 17.62 14.06 15.92
C ALA A 94 18.35 14.64 14.68
N PRO A 95 18.82 13.86 13.67
CA PRO A 95 19.30 14.42 12.40
C PRO A 95 18.25 15.24 11.62
N PHE A 96 16.96 14.99 11.82
CA PHE A 96 15.84 15.77 11.30
C PHE A 96 15.65 17.05 12.12
N ASP A 97 15.34 16.92 13.41
CA ASP A 97 14.95 18.03 14.28
C ASP A 97 16.04 19.12 14.34
N SER A 98 17.29 18.67 14.53
CA SER A 98 18.44 19.58 14.57
C SER A 98 18.75 20.21 13.20
N ARG A 99 18.43 19.57 12.08
CA ARG A 99 18.60 20.16 10.73
C ARG A 99 17.58 21.27 10.50
N LEU A 100 16.32 21.05 10.86
CA LEU A 100 15.24 22.03 10.69
C LEU A 100 15.46 23.25 11.61
N LEU A 101 15.83 23.03 12.87
CA LEU A 101 16.20 24.11 13.79
C LEU A 101 17.48 24.84 13.34
N THR A 102 18.52 24.14 12.88
CA THR A 102 19.72 24.79 12.32
C THR A 102 19.41 25.64 11.09
N ALA A 103 18.44 25.22 10.25
CA ALA A 103 17.99 26.02 9.11
C ALA A 103 17.26 27.30 9.55
N GLU A 104 16.37 27.22 10.56
CA GLU A 104 15.72 28.43 11.10
C GLU A 104 16.71 29.38 11.81
N PHE A 105 17.64 28.86 12.64
CA PHE A 105 18.69 29.68 13.26
C PHE A 105 19.65 30.30 12.23
N GLY A 106 20.01 29.57 11.17
CA GLY A 106 20.84 30.08 10.08
C GLY A 106 20.16 31.22 9.30
N ARG A 107 18.83 31.22 9.17
CA ARG A 107 18.05 32.34 8.57
C ARG A 107 18.10 33.62 9.44
N LEU A 108 18.47 33.50 10.71
CA LEU A 108 18.70 34.63 11.63
C LEU A 108 20.17 35.04 11.73
N GLY A 109 21.09 34.32 11.07
CA GLY A 109 22.53 34.61 11.07
C GLY A 109 23.34 33.97 12.20
N LEU A 110 22.78 33.03 12.97
CA LEU A 110 23.53 32.25 13.96
C LEU A 110 24.44 31.20 13.27
N ALA A 111 25.46 30.74 13.98
CA ALA A 111 26.39 29.75 13.46
C ALA A 111 25.71 28.39 13.16
N PRO A 112 25.89 27.79 11.97
CA PRO A 112 25.23 26.54 11.57
C PRO A 112 25.78 25.29 12.27
N ASP A 113 26.55 25.45 13.35
CA ASP A 113 27.03 24.38 14.22
C ASP A 113 26.60 24.47 15.69
N LEU A 114 25.73 25.42 16.06
CA LEU A 114 25.15 25.59 17.41
C LEU A 114 24.62 24.30 18.06
N LEU A 115 23.90 23.46 17.30
CA LEU A 115 23.35 22.16 17.77
C LEU A 115 24.25 20.97 17.41
N ARG A 116 25.32 21.21 16.64
CA ARG A 116 26.10 20.16 15.97
C ARG A 116 26.99 19.50 17.00
N GLY A 117 26.85 18.18 17.16
CA GLY A 117 27.59 17.42 18.18
C GLY A 117 26.98 17.51 19.58
N SER A 118 25.88 18.24 19.76
CA SER A 118 25.09 18.20 21.00
C SER A 118 23.98 17.15 20.96
N ALA A 119 23.66 16.64 19.77
CA ALA A 119 22.50 15.79 19.51
C ALA A 119 22.71 14.29 19.80
N LEU A 120 21.92 13.77 20.75
CA LEU A 120 21.63 12.36 20.97
C LEU A 120 20.34 11.97 20.21
N CYS A 121 20.35 10.82 19.54
CA CYS A 121 19.23 10.32 18.74
C CYS A 121 18.62 9.09 19.42
N THR A 122 17.36 9.14 19.88
CA THR A 122 16.76 7.99 20.57
C THR A 122 16.34 6.87 19.61
N LEU A 123 16.14 7.15 18.31
CA LEU A 123 16.05 6.11 17.28
C LEU A 123 17.38 5.35 17.12
N ALA A 124 18.53 6.03 17.19
CA ALA A 124 19.83 5.37 17.16
C ALA A 124 20.11 4.54 18.44
N LEU A 125 19.57 4.96 19.59
CA LEU A 125 19.52 4.11 20.80
C LEU A 125 18.59 2.91 20.61
N THR A 126 17.39 3.12 20.05
CA THR A 126 16.41 2.06 19.74
C THR A 126 17.05 0.97 18.86
N GLY A 127 17.71 1.35 17.76
CA GLY A 127 18.40 0.42 16.88
C GLY A 127 19.57 -0.36 17.52
N ARG A 128 20.10 0.09 18.66
CA ARG A 128 21.13 -0.62 19.46
C ARG A 128 20.57 -1.44 20.61
N LEU A 129 19.46 -1.03 21.20
CA LEU A 129 18.89 -1.59 22.43
C LEU A 129 17.62 -2.43 22.22
N SER A 130 16.99 -2.27 21.06
CA SER A 130 15.76 -2.94 20.62
C SER A 130 15.78 -3.14 19.08
N PRO A 131 16.80 -3.78 18.49
CA PRO A 131 16.94 -3.90 17.03
C PRO A 131 15.79 -4.66 16.33
N ALA A 132 14.95 -5.37 17.07
CA ALA A 132 13.77 -6.08 16.58
C ALA A 132 12.47 -5.24 16.63
N SER A 133 12.48 -4.03 17.21
CA SER A 133 11.33 -3.12 17.15
C SER A 133 11.34 -2.27 15.87
N GLY A 134 10.17 -1.84 15.41
CA GLY A 134 10.06 -0.89 14.29
C GLY A 134 10.79 0.43 14.53
N ARG A 135 11.14 1.13 13.44
CA ARG A 135 11.98 2.35 13.44
C ARG A 135 11.21 3.67 13.68
N GLY A 136 9.92 3.63 13.97
CA GLY A 136 9.13 4.82 14.32
C GLY A 136 9.00 5.01 15.83
N LEU A 137 8.76 6.24 16.28
CA LEU A 137 8.64 6.58 17.70
C LEU A 137 7.61 5.68 18.40
N SER A 138 6.41 5.52 17.83
CA SER A 138 5.35 4.66 18.36
C SER A 138 5.79 3.20 18.55
N ALA A 139 6.63 2.67 17.66
CA ALA A 139 7.15 1.31 17.77
C ALA A 139 8.27 1.18 18.82
N ALA A 140 9.11 2.21 18.97
CA ALA A 140 10.12 2.26 20.03
C ALA A 140 9.48 2.39 21.43
N LEU A 141 8.45 3.23 21.56
CA LEU A 141 7.65 3.39 22.77
C LEU A 141 6.90 2.11 23.16
N ALA A 142 6.25 1.47 22.17
CA ALA A 142 5.53 0.20 22.37
C ALA A 142 6.47 -1.01 22.63
N ALA A 143 7.76 -0.89 22.31
CA ALA A 143 8.79 -1.84 22.72
C ALA A 143 9.42 -1.53 24.10
N ALA A 144 9.16 -0.35 24.65
CA ALA A 144 9.66 0.12 25.94
C ALA A 144 8.57 0.14 27.05
N GLY A 145 7.32 -0.18 26.71
CA GLY A 145 6.18 -0.13 27.64
C GLY A 145 5.70 1.29 27.95
N ILE A 146 5.73 2.20 26.97
CA ILE A 146 5.46 3.63 27.15
C ILE A 146 4.30 4.05 26.25
N THR A 147 3.31 4.75 26.80
CA THR A 147 2.25 5.41 26.01
C THR A 147 2.65 6.82 25.59
N ASN A 148 2.07 7.28 24.49
CA ASN A 148 2.08 8.68 24.06
C ASN A 148 0.64 9.11 23.76
N ASP A 149 0.06 9.82 24.72
CA ASP A 149 -1.36 10.14 24.77
C ASP A 149 -1.68 11.42 23.95
N ARG A 150 -0.67 11.98 23.27
CA ARG A 150 -0.71 13.17 22.40
C ARG A 150 0.23 12.99 21.18
N ALA A 151 0.15 11.83 20.51
CA ALA A 151 0.94 11.55 19.31
C ALA A 151 0.72 12.59 18.20
N HIS A 152 1.76 12.93 17.43
CA HIS A 152 1.71 13.99 16.40
C HIS A 152 1.36 15.37 16.99
N ALA A 153 1.87 15.61 18.19
CA ALA A 153 2.05 16.93 18.78
C ALA A 153 3.45 17.01 19.38
N ALA A 154 4.19 18.08 19.08
CA ALA A 154 5.61 18.17 19.44
C ALA A 154 5.84 17.98 20.95
N GLU A 155 4.95 18.50 21.82
CA GLU A 155 5.09 18.26 23.26
C GLU A 155 4.80 16.80 23.66
N GLY A 156 3.84 16.14 23.02
CA GLY A 156 3.57 14.71 23.26
C GLY A 156 4.75 13.84 22.87
N ASP A 157 5.24 14.03 21.64
CA ASP A 157 6.33 13.25 21.06
C ASP A 157 7.67 13.54 21.76
N ALA A 158 7.93 14.79 22.18
CA ALA A 158 9.08 15.13 23.04
C ALA A 158 8.96 14.53 24.46
N VAL A 159 7.79 14.55 25.09
CA VAL A 159 7.57 13.93 26.43
C VAL A 159 7.72 12.40 26.34
N ALA A 160 7.19 11.78 25.31
CA ALA A 160 7.34 10.35 25.07
C ALA A 160 8.80 9.99 24.77
N THR A 161 9.50 10.79 23.98
CA THR A 161 10.94 10.66 23.73
C THR A 161 11.76 10.82 25.01
N ALA A 162 11.35 11.69 25.94
CA ALA A 162 12.00 11.83 27.25
C ALA A 162 11.77 10.61 28.15
N ARG A 163 10.54 10.06 28.18
CA ARG A 163 10.22 8.78 28.83
C ARG A 163 11.10 7.64 28.24
N LEU A 164 11.26 7.60 26.92
CA LEU A 164 12.05 6.59 26.19
C LEU A 164 13.56 6.71 26.49
N LEU A 165 14.10 7.94 26.50
CA LEU A 165 15.46 8.23 26.93
C LEU A 165 15.72 7.71 28.34
N ARG A 166 14.81 8.00 29.29
CA ARG A 166 14.88 7.53 30.68
C ARG A 166 14.86 6.00 30.78
N HIS A 167 13.99 5.34 29.99
CA HIS A 167 13.98 3.88 29.90
C HIS A 167 15.35 3.34 29.47
N TYR A 168 15.97 3.90 28.41
CA TYR A 168 17.28 3.44 27.95
C TYR A 168 18.42 3.77 28.94
N LEU A 169 18.37 4.92 29.61
CA LEU A 169 19.33 5.29 30.66
C LEU A 169 19.34 4.29 31.82
N HIS A 170 18.18 3.81 32.25
CA HIS A 170 18.10 2.79 33.30
C HIS A 170 18.36 1.35 32.79
N ARG A 171 17.88 0.99 31.59
CA ARG A 171 17.99 -0.36 31.03
C ARG A 171 19.42 -0.71 30.60
N SER A 172 20.15 0.24 30.01
CA SER A 172 21.50 0.00 29.49
C SER A 172 22.42 1.22 29.68
N PRO A 173 22.78 1.60 30.93
CA PRO A 173 23.54 2.81 31.22
C PRO A 173 24.88 2.91 30.47
N SER A 174 25.53 1.77 30.21
CA SER A 174 26.80 1.68 29.47
C SER A 174 26.68 2.08 28.00
N VAL A 175 25.60 1.66 27.32
CA VAL A 175 25.38 1.96 25.89
C VAL A 175 24.97 3.41 25.71
N VAL A 176 24.13 3.95 26.61
CA VAL A 176 23.81 5.39 26.58
C VAL A 176 25.05 6.21 26.90
N ALA A 177 25.88 5.81 27.87
CA ALA A 177 27.13 6.49 28.19
C ALA A 177 28.13 6.51 27.03
N GLU A 178 28.25 5.43 26.26
CA GLU A 178 29.05 5.39 25.02
C GLU A 178 28.56 6.44 24.02
N MET A 179 27.24 6.53 23.80
CA MET A 179 26.63 7.47 22.87
C MET A 179 26.62 8.93 23.37
N LEU A 180 26.66 9.15 24.68
CA LEU A 180 26.84 10.46 25.31
C LEU A 180 28.30 10.95 25.28
N HIS A 181 29.28 10.04 25.34
CA HIS A 181 30.70 10.40 25.42
C HIS A 181 31.22 11.34 24.30
N PRO A 182 30.84 11.19 23.02
CA PRO A 182 31.28 12.07 21.94
C PRO A 182 30.41 13.32 21.75
N LEU A 183 29.54 13.66 22.71
CA LEU A 183 28.67 14.84 22.66
C LEU A 183 29.17 15.98 23.56
N HIS A 184 28.68 17.19 23.34
CA HIS A 184 28.92 18.35 24.19
C HIS A 184 27.60 19.12 24.42
N PRO A 185 27.38 19.76 25.58
CA PRO A 185 26.16 20.54 25.80
C PRO A 185 26.09 21.73 24.82
N VAL A 186 24.88 22.10 24.38
CA VAL A 186 24.66 23.29 23.55
C VAL A 186 25.21 24.50 24.31
N THR A 187 26.06 25.29 23.65
CA THR A 187 26.80 26.40 24.25
C THR A 187 26.76 27.57 23.27
N LEU A 188 26.26 28.73 23.69
CA LEU A 188 26.30 29.94 22.86
C LEU A 188 27.74 30.45 22.72
N THR A 189 28.13 30.87 21.51
CA THR A 189 29.33 31.70 21.35
C THR A 189 29.02 33.16 21.67
N GLY A 190 30.07 33.96 21.89
CA GLY A 190 29.91 35.42 22.03
C GLY A 190 29.40 36.11 20.77
N GLU A 191 29.51 35.45 19.60
CA GLU A 191 28.97 35.95 18.33
C GLU A 191 27.48 35.61 18.20
N ASP A 192 27.07 34.37 18.50
CA ASP A 192 25.65 33.98 18.53
C ASP A 192 24.84 34.82 19.53
N ALA A 193 25.40 35.08 20.72
CA ALA A 193 24.78 35.93 21.72
C ALA A 193 24.59 37.39 21.24
N ALA A 194 25.52 37.90 20.43
CA ALA A 194 25.40 39.23 19.82
C ALA A 194 24.37 39.26 18.68
N VAL A 195 24.26 38.18 17.89
CA VAL A 195 23.22 38.02 16.86
C VAL A 195 21.83 37.96 17.51
N LEU A 196 21.63 37.12 18.52
CA LEU A 196 20.34 36.99 19.22
C LEU A 196 19.89 38.34 19.83
N ALA A 197 20.81 39.07 20.47
CA ALA A 197 20.52 40.41 21.02
C ALA A 197 20.20 41.47 19.94
N GLY A 198 20.59 41.25 18.69
CA GLY A 198 20.24 42.10 17.54
C GLY A 198 18.94 41.69 16.82
N VAL A 199 18.49 40.44 17.00
CA VAL A 199 17.29 39.88 16.37
C VAL A 199 16.04 40.07 17.23
N THR A 200 16.17 40.02 18.56
CA THR A 200 15.03 40.24 19.47
C THR A 200 14.48 41.67 19.35
N PRO A 201 13.16 41.85 19.14
CA PRO A 201 12.52 43.17 19.24
C PRO A 201 12.75 43.77 20.63
N GLY A 202 13.09 45.06 20.70
CA GLY A 202 13.47 45.77 21.93
C GLY A 202 12.31 46.08 22.89
N ASN A 203 11.53 45.07 23.26
CA ASN A 203 10.43 45.13 24.23
C ASN A 203 10.84 44.37 25.51
N ASP A 204 10.76 45.01 26.68
CA ASP A 204 10.99 44.38 28.00
C ASP A 204 9.82 43.44 28.43
N HIS A 205 9.18 42.76 27.50
CA HIS A 205 7.97 41.94 27.72
C HIS A 205 8.12 40.58 27.02
N PRO A 206 7.82 39.45 27.71
CA PRO A 206 7.94 38.13 27.12
C PRO A 206 6.95 37.95 25.95
N VAL A 207 7.39 37.23 24.92
CA VAL A 207 6.56 36.92 23.75
C VAL A 207 5.43 35.96 24.20
N PRO A 208 4.15 36.23 23.83
CA PRO A 208 3.06 35.33 24.17
C PRO A 208 3.16 34.03 23.35
N LEU A 209 3.71 32.99 23.98
CA LEU A 209 3.76 31.62 23.45
C LEU A 209 2.34 31.08 23.28
N LEU A 210 2.10 30.34 22.20
CA LEU A 210 0.78 29.84 21.83
C LEU A 210 0.82 28.32 21.68
N THR A 211 0.34 27.57 22.67
CA THR A 211 0.20 26.10 22.59
C THR A 211 -1.10 25.70 21.88
N ARG A 212 -1.20 24.46 21.39
CA ARG A 212 -2.44 23.90 20.79
C ARG A 212 -3.65 24.06 21.71
N ASP A 213 -3.46 23.85 23.01
CA ASP A 213 -4.49 23.94 24.04
C ASP A 213 -5.00 25.38 24.22
N LEU A 214 -4.14 26.40 24.01
CA LEU A 214 -4.50 27.83 24.08
C LEU A 214 -5.06 28.38 22.76
N ALA A 215 -4.67 27.81 21.61
CA ALA A 215 -5.16 28.19 20.28
C ALA A 215 -6.63 27.80 20.03
N SER A 216 -7.25 27.07 20.94
CA SER A 216 -8.59 26.45 20.78
C SER A 216 -9.74 27.27 21.40
N ALA A 217 -9.54 28.58 21.62
CA ALA A 217 -10.56 29.49 22.14
C ALA A 217 -11.72 29.70 21.12
N PRO A 218 -12.99 29.76 21.58
CA PRO A 218 -14.15 29.60 20.70
C PRO A 218 -14.46 30.81 19.81
N VAL A 219 -14.42 30.62 18.49
CA VAL A 219 -15.01 31.54 17.50
C VAL A 219 -16.52 31.22 17.34
N THR A 220 -17.29 31.39 18.42
CA THR A 220 -18.74 31.10 18.42
C THR A 220 -19.56 32.27 17.89
N ALA A 221 -19.85 32.28 16.58
CA ALA A 221 -20.95 33.04 16.00
C ALA A 221 -21.45 32.42 14.68
N ALA A 222 -22.75 32.12 14.59
CA ALA A 222 -23.50 31.67 13.40
C ALA A 222 -22.95 30.40 12.68
N ARG A 223 -23.54 29.23 12.89
CA ARG A 223 -24.84 28.91 12.25
C ARG A 223 -25.64 27.84 13.01
N ASP A 224 -26.87 28.18 13.35
CA ASP A 224 -27.83 27.28 14.00
C ASP A 224 -28.45 26.27 13.03
N GLY A 225 -28.58 25.01 13.48
CA GLY A 225 -29.73 24.11 13.33
C GLY A 225 -30.33 23.74 11.96
N GLY A 226 -30.02 24.43 10.86
CA GLY A 226 -30.75 24.30 9.59
C GLY A 226 -30.32 23.14 8.69
N TRP A 227 -29.08 22.67 8.81
CA TRP A 227 -28.47 21.78 7.80
C TRP A 227 -29.09 20.37 7.77
N LEU A 228 -29.43 19.83 8.95
CA LEU A 228 -30.09 18.54 9.13
C LEU A 228 -31.47 18.45 8.44
N ASN A 229 -32.08 19.59 8.12
CA ASN A 229 -33.37 19.68 7.43
C ASN A 229 -33.24 19.72 5.89
N GLN A 230 -32.01 19.85 5.36
CA GLN A 230 -31.74 19.69 3.91
C GLN A 230 -31.38 18.23 3.56
N LEU A 231 -30.78 17.49 4.51
CA LEU A 231 -30.63 16.03 4.48
C LEU A 231 -31.96 15.25 4.63
N ALA A 232 -33.10 15.94 4.67
CA ALA A 232 -34.43 15.34 4.87
C ALA A 232 -35.27 15.26 3.59
N THR A 233 -34.82 15.81 2.46
CA THR A 233 -35.71 16.15 1.32
C THR A 233 -35.48 15.42 0.00
N GLY A 234 -34.68 14.34 -0.05
CA GLY A 234 -34.90 13.30 -1.07
C GLY A 234 -33.70 12.49 -1.58
N VAL A 235 -33.55 11.27 -1.04
CA VAL A 235 -33.11 10.06 -1.78
C VAL A 235 -33.99 8.90 -1.25
N PRO A 236 -34.56 8.02 -2.11
CA PRO A 236 -35.31 6.84 -1.68
C PRO A 236 -34.41 5.61 -1.42
N VAL A 237 -34.78 4.76 -0.47
CA VAL A 237 -33.97 3.61 -0.01
C VAL A 237 -34.30 2.33 -0.80
N VAL A 238 -33.31 1.74 -1.50
CA VAL A 238 -33.29 0.33 -1.96
C VAL A 238 -31.84 -0.17 -2.15
N GLY A 239 -31.46 -1.27 -1.48
CA GLY A 239 -30.24 -2.05 -1.77
C GLY A 239 -29.48 -2.44 -0.50
N GLU A 240 -29.09 -3.73 -0.35
CA GLU A 240 -28.25 -4.19 0.78
C GLU A 240 -26.76 -3.85 0.51
N PRO A 241 -26.11 -3.00 1.33
CA PRO A 241 -24.75 -2.49 1.06
C PRO A 241 -23.62 -3.40 1.59
N ASN A 242 -22.42 -3.23 1.03
CA ASN A 242 -21.19 -3.78 1.62
C ASN A 242 -20.65 -2.85 2.72
N VAL A 243 -21.22 -2.97 3.93
CA VAL A 243 -21.01 -2.05 5.07
C VAL A 243 -19.53 -1.86 5.48
N ASP A 244 -18.66 -2.84 5.25
CA ASP A 244 -17.24 -2.80 5.65
C ASP A 244 -16.49 -1.57 5.12
N GLU A 245 -16.71 -1.17 3.86
CA GLU A 245 -16.00 -0.04 3.24
C GLU A 245 -16.46 1.31 3.80
N TYR A 246 -17.72 1.39 4.23
CA TYR A 246 -18.25 2.53 4.97
C TYR A 246 -17.75 2.55 6.43
N LEU A 247 -17.60 1.39 7.07
CA LEU A 247 -17.02 1.27 8.40
C LEU A 247 -15.53 1.65 8.44
N ASP A 248 -14.74 1.25 7.44
CA ASP A 248 -13.34 1.67 7.32
C ASP A 248 -13.23 3.20 7.14
N LEU A 249 -14.07 3.80 6.29
CA LEU A 249 -14.11 5.24 6.10
C LEU A 249 -14.63 5.98 7.35
N LEU A 250 -15.62 5.42 8.06
CA LEU A 250 -16.17 5.96 9.31
C LEU A 250 -15.14 5.91 10.45
N ALA A 251 -14.39 4.81 10.55
CA ALA A 251 -13.31 4.65 11.52
C ALA A 251 -12.17 5.65 11.25
N ALA A 252 -11.77 5.82 9.99
CA ALA A 252 -10.79 6.82 9.59
C ALA A 252 -11.29 8.26 9.88
N ALA A 253 -12.54 8.55 9.53
CA ALA A 253 -13.17 9.86 9.75
C ALA A 253 -13.46 10.19 11.23
N MET A 254 -13.31 9.23 12.15
CA MET A 254 -13.48 9.43 13.59
C MET A 254 -12.18 9.35 14.40
N LEU A 255 -11.02 9.30 13.74
CA LEU A 255 -9.71 9.30 14.41
C LEU A 255 -9.46 10.57 15.25
N ASP A 256 -9.95 11.74 14.82
CA ASP A 256 -9.81 13.01 15.54
C ASP A 256 -11.06 13.43 16.34
N ARG A 257 -12.14 12.65 16.23
CA ARG A 257 -13.43 12.79 16.94
C ARG A 257 -14.30 13.99 16.52
N GLU A 258 -13.99 14.68 15.41
CA GLU A 258 -14.85 15.72 14.82
C GLU A 258 -15.03 15.52 13.30
N LEU A 259 -16.23 15.13 12.85
CA LEU A 259 -16.52 15.04 11.42
C LEU A 259 -16.44 16.41 10.73
N SER A 260 -15.43 16.65 9.90
CA SER A 260 -15.34 17.88 9.10
C SER A 260 -16.26 17.82 7.88
N VAL A 261 -16.48 18.97 7.24
CA VAL A 261 -17.31 19.07 6.02
C VAL A 261 -16.79 18.16 4.89
N HIS A 262 -15.49 17.84 4.86
CA HIS A 262 -14.93 16.95 3.83
C HIS A 262 -15.12 15.48 4.18
N GLU A 263 -14.94 15.02 5.43
CA GLU A 263 -15.32 13.66 5.81
C GLU A 263 -16.84 13.45 5.70
N ILE A 264 -17.66 14.44 6.07
CA ILE A 264 -19.13 14.39 5.87
C ILE A 264 -19.46 14.21 4.39
N THR A 265 -18.78 14.94 3.49
CA THR A 265 -18.99 14.81 2.05
C THR A 265 -18.51 13.44 1.53
N ALA A 266 -17.37 12.94 2.02
CA ALA A 266 -16.83 11.63 1.65
C ALA A 266 -17.70 10.46 2.15
N LEU A 267 -18.19 10.52 3.40
CA LEU A 267 -19.14 9.56 3.97
C LEU A 267 -20.49 9.64 3.25
N THR A 268 -20.98 10.83 2.89
CA THR A 268 -22.23 10.95 2.11
C THR A 268 -22.05 10.33 0.72
N ALA A 269 -20.96 10.64 0.01
CA ALA A 269 -20.67 10.04 -1.30
C ALA A 269 -20.47 8.52 -1.21
N CYS A 270 -19.77 8.03 -0.18
CA CYS A 270 -19.59 6.59 0.06
C CYS A 270 -20.93 5.89 0.39
N ALA A 271 -21.82 6.51 1.15
CA ALA A 271 -23.16 6.01 1.39
C ALA A 271 -24.00 5.98 0.09
N ASP A 272 -23.96 7.04 -0.72
CA ASP A 272 -24.65 7.11 -2.01
C ASP A 272 -24.11 6.07 -3.01
N ASP A 273 -22.79 5.89 -3.11
CA ASP A 273 -22.12 4.93 -3.99
C ASP A 273 -22.34 3.46 -3.57
N LEU A 274 -22.47 3.19 -2.25
CA LEU A 274 -22.76 1.87 -1.70
C LEU A 274 -24.27 1.57 -1.58
N GLY A 275 -25.14 2.58 -1.73
CA GLY A 275 -26.60 2.46 -1.58
C GLY A 275 -27.12 2.48 -0.14
N ILE A 276 -26.30 2.85 0.84
CA ILE A 276 -26.62 2.80 2.28
C ILE A 276 -27.79 3.74 2.61
N GLY A 277 -28.90 3.16 3.06
CA GLY A 277 -30.08 3.93 3.45
C GLY A 277 -29.86 4.76 4.72
N ARG A 278 -30.60 5.87 4.88
CA ARG A 278 -30.48 6.74 6.06
C ARG A 278 -30.66 6.00 7.40
N GLU A 279 -31.58 5.05 7.48
CA GLU A 279 -31.83 4.27 8.70
C GLU A 279 -30.69 3.26 8.96
N GLU A 280 -30.05 2.79 7.90
CA GLU A 280 -28.93 1.84 7.92
C GLU A 280 -27.61 2.52 8.29
N ALA A 281 -27.30 3.69 7.73
CA ALA A 281 -26.17 4.51 8.16
C ALA A 281 -26.24 4.83 9.67
N VAL A 282 -27.44 5.17 10.17
CA VAL A 282 -27.67 5.39 11.61
C VAL A 282 -27.49 4.10 12.42
N ALA A 283 -27.93 2.94 11.92
CA ALA A 283 -27.68 1.65 12.57
C ALA A 283 -26.17 1.32 12.63
N VAL A 284 -25.42 1.57 11.55
CA VAL A 284 -23.96 1.37 11.50
C VAL A 284 -23.23 2.32 12.45
N HIS A 285 -23.59 3.61 12.48
CA HIS A 285 -23.06 4.58 13.45
C HIS A 285 -23.34 4.13 14.90
N THR A 286 -24.55 3.63 15.17
CA THR A 286 -24.95 3.15 16.49
C THR A 286 -24.14 1.91 16.90
N GLY A 287 -23.90 0.98 15.97
CA GLY A 287 -23.04 -0.19 16.19
C GLY A 287 -21.58 0.18 16.44
N PHE A 288 -21.03 1.14 15.68
CA PHE A 288 -19.66 1.62 15.84
C PHE A 288 -19.41 2.25 17.23
N VAL A 289 -20.28 3.16 17.68
CA VAL A 289 -20.17 3.76 19.03
C VAL A 289 -20.36 2.72 20.14
N ARG A 290 -21.21 1.70 19.92
CA ARG A 290 -21.40 0.59 20.86
C ARG A 290 -20.14 -0.28 21.00
N GLN A 291 -19.46 -0.59 19.90
CA GLN A 291 -18.17 -1.31 19.93
C GLN A 291 -17.11 -0.51 20.71
N LEU A 292 -17.05 0.82 20.53
CA LEU A 292 -16.16 1.68 21.32
C LEU A 292 -16.52 1.65 22.82
N ALA A 293 -17.80 1.59 23.18
CA ALA A 293 -18.25 1.43 24.57
C ALA A 293 -17.88 0.04 25.17
N VAL A 294 -17.85 -1.02 24.37
CA VAL A 294 -17.33 -2.34 24.79
C VAL A 294 -15.81 -2.31 24.98
N LEU A 295 -15.08 -1.58 24.13
CA LEU A 295 -13.63 -1.40 24.25
C LEU A 295 -13.23 -0.55 25.47
N ALA A 296 -14.06 0.41 25.89
CA ALA A 296 -13.87 1.17 27.13
C ALA A 296 -14.05 0.31 28.40
N TRP A 297 -14.64 -0.88 28.30
CA TRP A 297 -14.69 -1.86 29.40
C TRP A 297 -13.52 -2.87 29.37
N ALA A 298 -12.55 -2.73 28.45
CA ALA A 298 -11.52 -3.75 28.21
C ALA A 298 -10.50 -3.94 29.36
N ASP A 299 -10.30 -2.94 30.22
CA ASP A 299 -9.51 -3.05 31.45
C ASP A 299 -10.36 -3.25 32.72
N GLY A 300 -11.69 -3.19 32.56
CA GLY A 300 -12.68 -3.33 33.63
C GLY A 300 -13.17 -2.03 34.29
N THR A 301 -12.72 -0.83 33.88
CA THR A 301 -13.16 0.45 34.48
C THR A 301 -13.29 1.60 33.47
N VAL A 302 -14.51 1.90 33.01
CA VAL A 302 -14.78 3.12 32.21
C VAL A 302 -14.50 4.39 33.05
N THR A 303 -13.58 5.23 32.59
CA THR A 303 -13.26 6.52 33.23
C THR A 303 -14.29 7.62 32.90
N PRO A 304 -14.38 8.70 33.72
CA PRO A 304 -15.15 9.89 33.39
C PRO A 304 -14.75 10.50 32.04
N GLU A 305 -13.45 10.49 31.74
CA GLU A 305 -12.85 10.98 30.51
C GLU A 305 -13.31 10.13 29.30
N GLU A 306 -13.18 8.80 29.33
CA GLU A 306 -13.67 7.92 28.25
C GLU A 306 -15.19 8.04 28.03
N ARG A 307 -15.98 8.28 29.09
CA ARG A 307 -17.41 8.58 28.96
C ARG A 307 -17.66 9.89 28.21
N GLU A 308 -16.91 10.95 28.50
CA GLU A 308 -17.04 12.23 27.79
C GLU A 308 -16.57 12.11 26.33
N GLU A 309 -15.52 11.33 26.05
CA GLU A 309 -15.05 11.02 24.70
C GLU A 309 -16.11 10.25 23.88
N LEU A 310 -16.72 9.21 24.45
CA LEU A 310 -17.79 8.44 23.81
C LEU A 310 -19.04 9.29 23.56
N HIS A 311 -19.39 10.22 24.47
CA HIS A 311 -20.45 11.19 24.21
C HIS A 311 -20.10 12.17 23.08
N SER A 312 -18.84 12.54 22.91
CA SER A 312 -18.40 13.41 21.82
C SER A 312 -18.50 12.71 20.46
N ALA A 313 -17.99 11.46 20.36
CA ALA A 313 -18.11 10.64 19.16
C ALA A 313 -19.58 10.38 18.78
N ALA A 314 -20.42 10.01 19.75
CA ALA A 314 -21.86 9.84 19.53
C ALA A 314 -22.55 11.09 19.01
N LYS A 315 -22.23 12.26 19.58
CA LYS A 315 -22.74 13.57 19.15
C LYS A 315 -22.30 13.93 17.73
N ALA A 316 -21.07 13.56 17.32
CA ALA A 316 -20.60 13.75 15.94
C ALA A 316 -21.33 12.84 14.95
N LEU A 317 -21.59 11.59 15.33
CA LEU A 317 -22.25 10.58 14.49
C LEU A 317 -23.79 10.61 14.53
N GLY A 318 -24.40 11.44 15.38
CA GLY A 318 -25.85 11.55 15.54
C GLY A 318 -26.51 10.44 16.37
N VAL A 319 -25.72 9.67 17.13
CA VAL A 319 -26.19 8.65 18.08
C VAL A 319 -26.69 9.34 19.37
N ASP A 320 -27.84 8.93 19.88
CA ASP A 320 -28.43 9.58 21.05
C ASP A 320 -27.62 9.32 22.33
N ARG A 321 -27.39 10.37 23.13
CA ARG A 321 -26.61 10.29 24.36
C ARG A 321 -27.15 9.24 25.34
N SER A 322 -28.46 9.04 25.40
CA SER A 322 -29.12 8.10 26.30
C SER A 322 -29.05 6.63 25.87
N GLU A 323 -28.56 6.34 24.67
CA GLU A 323 -28.09 5.00 24.28
C GLU A 323 -26.67 4.77 24.84
N VAL A 324 -25.77 5.75 24.67
CA VAL A 324 -24.38 5.70 25.16
C VAL A 324 -24.31 5.57 26.68
N ASP A 325 -25.05 6.41 27.42
CA ASP A 325 -25.15 6.29 28.88
C ASP A 325 -25.66 4.90 29.30
N ARG A 326 -26.51 4.24 28.51
CA ARG A 326 -27.03 2.88 28.78
C ARG A 326 -26.04 1.76 28.46
N TRP A 327 -25.02 2.00 27.64
CA TRP A 327 -23.93 1.04 27.40
C TRP A 327 -22.80 1.18 28.43
N LEU A 328 -22.65 2.38 29.01
CA LEU A 328 -21.63 2.68 30.02
C LEU A 328 -22.15 2.51 31.47
N ASP A 329 -23.46 2.65 31.70
CA ASP A 329 -24.10 2.29 32.96
C ASP A 329 -24.51 0.81 32.94
N SER A 330 -23.94 0.02 33.87
CA SER A 330 -24.16 -1.42 33.89
C SER A 330 -25.62 -1.81 34.20
N PRO A 331 -26.23 -2.78 33.49
CA PRO A 331 -27.61 -3.25 33.73
C PRO A 331 -27.89 -3.75 35.16
N ASP A 332 -26.86 -4.17 35.89
CA ASP A 332 -26.97 -4.65 37.28
C ASP A 332 -27.47 -3.57 38.27
N ALA A 333 -27.52 -2.29 37.88
CA ALA A 333 -28.11 -1.23 38.69
C ALA A 333 -29.65 -1.30 38.80
N THR A 334 -30.34 -1.97 37.86
CA THR A 334 -31.82 -2.03 37.82
C THR A 334 -32.42 -3.43 37.75
N ALA A 335 -31.62 -4.47 37.50
CA ALA A 335 -32.05 -5.87 37.57
C ALA A 335 -32.43 -6.30 39.00
N GLN A 336 -33.73 -6.44 39.28
CA GLN A 336 -34.21 -6.75 40.63
C GLN A 336 -33.87 -8.17 41.10
N GLY A 337 -32.81 -8.29 41.91
CA GLY A 337 -32.83 -9.23 43.03
C GLY A 337 -32.16 -10.59 42.84
N ARG A 338 -30.85 -10.60 42.59
CA ARG A 338 -29.89 -11.49 43.31
C ARG A 338 -28.46 -11.05 43.05
N ALA A 339 -27.76 -10.61 44.11
CA ALA A 339 -26.32 -10.46 44.06
C ALA A 339 -25.68 -11.85 43.88
N LEU A 340 -25.08 -12.09 42.71
CA LEU A 340 -24.21 -13.24 42.50
C LEU A 340 -22.88 -12.97 43.24
N PRO A 341 -22.38 -13.89 44.07
CA PRO A 341 -21.20 -13.63 44.89
C PRO A 341 -19.93 -13.65 44.04
N GLU A 342 -19.17 -12.54 44.07
CA GLU A 342 -17.81 -12.34 43.52
C GLU A 342 -17.32 -13.43 42.55
N LEU A 343 -17.92 -13.49 41.35
CA LEU A 343 -17.46 -14.41 40.32
C LEU A 343 -16.10 -13.91 39.83
N ARG A 344 -15.02 -14.64 40.15
CA ARG A 344 -13.66 -14.40 39.68
C ARG A 344 -13.20 -15.61 38.88
N LEU A 345 -12.67 -15.38 37.68
CA LEU A 345 -12.07 -16.43 36.85
C LEU A 345 -10.72 -16.86 37.40
N GLN A 346 -10.34 -18.12 37.16
CA GLN A 346 -9.04 -18.70 37.48
C GLN A 346 -8.47 -19.47 36.29
N PRO A 347 -7.14 -19.58 36.13
CA PRO A 347 -6.55 -20.37 35.05
C PRO A 347 -7.01 -21.83 35.12
N GLY A 348 -7.54 -22.35 34.01
CA GLY A 348 -8.16 -23.66 33.91
C GLY A 348 -9.70 -23.67 34.02
N ASP A 349 -10.34 -22.55 34.36
CA ASP A 349 -11.81 -22.44 34.32
C ASP A 349 -12.33 -22.54 32.88
N ARG A 350 -13.47 -23.23 32.68
CA ARG A 350 -14.09 -23.33 31.35
C ARG A 350 -15.04 -22.17 31.06
N VAL A 351 -14.82 -21.52 29.93
CA VAL A 351 -15.70 -20.48 29.36
C VAL A 351 -16.35 -20.99 28.08
N THR A 352 -17.57 -20.52 27.80
CA THR A 352 -18.28 -20.78 26.54
C THR A 352 -18.81 -19.47 25.95
N PHE A 353 -18.92 -19.40 24.62
CA PHE A 353 -19.49 -18.26 23.89
C PHE A 353 -20.75 -18.66 23.10
N THR A 354 -21.75 -17.79 23.00
CA THR A 354 -22.98 -17.97 22.22
C THR A 354 -23.45 -16.69 21.53
N GLY A 355 -24.22 -16.86 20.44
CA GLY A 355 -24.65 -15.75 19.59
C GLY A 355 -23.59 -15.40 18.55
N GLU A 356 -23.91 -14.42 17.73
CA GLU A 356 -22.91 -13.58 17.08
C GLU A 356 -22.40 -12.59 18.15
N THR A 357 -21.08 -12.39 18.19
CA THR A 357 -20.42 -11.56 19.20
C THR A 357 -19.81 -10.33 18.53
N GLU A 358 -19.91 -9.17 19.17
CA GLU A 358 -19.48 -7.88 18.62
C GLU A 358 -17.98 -7.86 18.29
N ILE A 359 -17.16 -8.52 19.12
CA ILE A 359 -15.81 -8.90 18.74
C ILE A 359 -15.87 -10.30 18.10
N PRO A 360 -15.21 -10.55 16.95
CA PRO A 360 -15.22 -11.85 16.28
C PRO A 360 -14.86 -12.99 17.25
N ARG A 361 -15.75 -13.98 17.37
CA ARG A 361 -15.67 -15.02 18.40
C ARG A 361 -14.29 -15.70 18.46
N ALA A 362 -13.61 -15.90 17.33
CA ALA A 362 -12.27 -16.47 17.30
C ALA A 362 -11.24 -15.67 18.14
N THR A 363 -11.33 -14.34 18.13
CA THR A 363 -10.49 -13.42 18.93
C THR A 363 -10.79 -13.55 20.42
N TRP A 364 -12.07 -13.62 20.80
CA TRP A 364 -12.48 -13.90 22.18
C TRP A 364 -11.99 -15.27 22.67
N GLU A 365 -12.13 -16.31 21.84
CA GLU A 365 -11.63 -17.65 22.18
C GLU A 365 -10.09 -17.73 22.18
N ALA A 366 -9.38 -16.83 21.49
CA ALA A 366 -7.92 -16.73 21.55
C ALA A 366 -7.48 -16.09 22.87
N ARG A 367 -7.96 -14.87 23.18
CA ARG A 367 -7.65 -14.17 24.45
C ARG A 367 -7.95 -15.01 25.68
N ALA A 368 -9.10 -15.69 25.71
CA ALA A 368 -9.46 -16.54 26.83
C ALA A 368 -8.45 -17.70 27.02
N ARG A 369 -7.97 -18.34 25.95
CA ARG A 369 -6.94 -19.39 26.03
C ARG A 369 -5.57 -18.84 26.44
N GLU A 370 -5.24 -17.62 26.02
CA GLU A 370 -4.00 -16.92 26.39
C GLU A 370 -3.96 -16.56 27.88
N ALA A 371 -5.09 -16.11 28.45
CA ALA A 371 -5.31 -15.98 29.89
C ALA A 371 -5.45 -17.33 30.64
N GLY A 372 -5.24 -18.46 29.95
CA GLY A 372 -5.21 -19.80 30.55
C GLY A 372 -6.57 -20.48 30.75
N LEU A 373 -7.65 -20.00 30.14
CA LEU A 373 -9.01 -20.54 30.28
C LEU A 373 -9.29 -21.66 29.25
N ASP A 374 -10.10 -22.64 29.64
CA ASP A 374 -10.57 -23.72 28.76
C ASP A 374 -11.78 -23.25 27.94
N VAL A 375 -11.62 -23.09 26.62
CA VAL A 375 -12.71 -22.63 25.76
C VAL A 375 -13.37 -23.79 25.01
N GLY A 376 -14.65 -24.02 25.29
CA GLY A 376 -15.43 -25.08 24.66
C GLY A 376 -16.94 -24.97 24.89
N GLY A 377 -17.70 -25.99 24.50
CA GLY A 377 -19.17 -26.01 24.66
C GLY A 377 -19.65 -26.09 26.12
N VAL A 378 -20.91 -25.70 26.36
CA VAL A 378 -21.48 -25.62 27.72
C VAL A 378 -21.53 -27.00 28.38
N THR A 379 -20.94 -27.10 29.58
CA THR A 379 -20.90 -28.31 30.42
C THR A 379 -21.11 -27.94 31.90
N ARG A 380 -21.23 -28.95 32.79
CA ARG A 380 -21.22 -28.74 34.26
C ARG A 380 -19.88 -28.21 34.82
N ARG A 381 -18.85 -28.04 33.99
CA ARG A 381 -17.57 -27.40 34.35
C ARG A 381 -17.45 -25.97 33.80
N SER A 382 -18.40 -25.51 32.99
CA SER A 382 -18.39 -24.12 32.51
C SER A 382 -18.69 -23.19 33.68
N VAL A 383 -17.84 -22.18 33.89
CA VAL A 383 -17.96 -21.20 34.99
C VAL A 383 -18.85 -20.02 34.58
N LEU A 384 -18.84 -19.65 33.29
CA LEU A 384 -19.78 -18.72 32.69
C LEU A 384 -20.02 -19.00 31.20
N LEU A 385 -21.09 -18.42 30.67
CA LEU A 385 -21.43 -18.32 29.25
C LEU A 385 -21.45 -16.84 28.85
N VAL A 386 -20.67 -16.46 27.84
CA VAL A 386 -20.67 -15.11 27.25
C VAL A 386 -21.68 -15.05 26.10
N ALA A 387 -22.44 -13.96 26.03
CA ALA A 387 -23.39 -13.65 24.96
C ALA A 387 -23.45 -12.13 24.70
N ALA A 388 -23.80 -11.73 23.47
CA ALA A 388 -24.10 -10.31 23.16
C ALA A 388 -25.40 -9.81 23.86
N ASP A 389 -26.29 -10.73 24.23
CA ASP A 389 -27.52 -10.51 25.01
C ASP A 389 -27.60 -11.57 26.13
N PRO A 390 -27.63 -11.18 27.43
CA PRO A 390 -27.66 -12.13 28.54
C PRO A 390 -29.01 -12.84 28.71
N ASP A 391 -30.10 -12.28 28.15
CA ASP A 391 -31.43 -12.90 28.14
C ASP A 391 -31.65 -13.83 26.94
N THR A 392 -30.68 -13.91 26.00
CA THR A 392 -30.76 -14.71 24.76
C THR A 392 -31.37 -16.11 24.94
N GLY A 393 -32.26 -16.48 24.02
CA GLY A 393 -32.96 -17.76 24.00
C GLY A 393 -32.12 -18.96 23.50
N SER A 394 -30.84 -18.77 23.19
CA SER A 394 -30.03 -19.77 22.48
C SER A 394 -30.00 -21.15 23.15
N ALA A 395 -29.82 -22.21 22.37
CA ALA A 395 -29.67 -23.56 22.90
C ALA A 395 -28.52 -23.68 23.92
N LYS A 396 -27.45 -22.89 23.77
CA LYS A 396 -26.35 -22.80 24.74
C LYS A 396 -26.77 -22.07 26.02
N ALA A 397 -27.50 -20.96 25.94
CA ALA A 397 -27.98 -20.21 27.10
C ALA A 397 -29.05 -20.98 27.89
N THR A 398 -29.99 -21.61 27.20
CA THR A 398 -30.95 -22.55 27.79
C THR A 398 -30.25 -23.71 28.50
N LYS A 399 -29.20 -24.28 27.90
CA LYS A 399 -28.36 -25.33 28.53
C LYS A 399 -27.54 -24.80 29.71
N ALA A 400 -27.03 -23.57 29.67
CA ALA A 400 -26.29 -22.95 30.77
C ALA A 400 -27.19 -22.70 31.99
N ARG A 401 -28.33 -22.04 31.79
CA ARG A 401 -29.36 -21.83 32.81
C ARG A 401 -29.84 -23.16 33.41
N GLY A 402 -30.07 -24.18 32.58
CA GLY A 402 -30.42 -25.55 33.00
C GLY A 402 -29.31 -26.33 33.73
N LEU A 403 -28.07 -25.84 33.73
CA LEU A 403 -26.93 -26.40 34.48
C LEU A 403 -26.48 -25.49 35.64
N GLY A 404 -27.13 -24.35 35.87
CA GLY A 404 -26.75 -23.38 36.89
C GLY A 404 -25.56 -22.49 36.54
N VAL A 405 -25.15 -22.46 35.27
CA VAL A 405 -24.03 -21.65 34.77
C VAL A 405 -24.55 -20.24 34.44
N PRO A 406 -23.94 -19.16 34.97
CA PRO A 406 -24.35 -17.79 34.69
C PRO A 406 -24.12 -17.40 33.23
N VAL A 407 -24.97 -16.50 32.73
CA VAL A 407 -24.83 -15.88 31.40
C VAL A 407 -24.44 -14.41 31.62
N VAL A 408 -23.44 -13.92 30.90
CA VAL A 408 -22.89 -12.55 31.02
C VAL A 408 -22.75 -11.88 29.65
N THR A 409 -22.76 -10.55 29.62
CA THR A 409 -22.47 -9.76 28.42
C THR A 409 -20.99 -9.88 28.02
N GLU A 410 -20.66 -9.50 26.78
CA GLU A 410 -19.26 -9.35 26.35
C GLU A 410 -18.49 -8.32 27.19
N SER A 411 -19.11 -7.18 27.53
CA SER A 411 -18.53 -6.19 28.46
C SER A 411 -18.33 -6.74 29.88
N GLY A 412 -19.26 -7.57 30.37
CA GLY A 412 -19.14 -8.26 31.65
C GLY A 412 -18.02 -9.31 31.65
N PHE A 413 -17.80 -9.98 30.52
CA PHE A 413 -16.67 -10.89 30.34
C PHE A 413 -15.34 -10.16 30.21
N ALA A 414 -15.28 -9.02 29.51
CA ALA A 414 -14.09 -8.19 29.35
C ALA A 414 -13.49 -7.81 30.71
N ARG A 415 -14.32 -7.27 31.63
CA ARG A 415 -13.90 -6.96 33.01
C ARG A 415 -13.37 -8.19 33.74
N LEU A 416 -14.07 -9.32 33.68
CA LEU A 416 -13.67 -10.55 34.38
C LEU A 416 -12.36 -11.14 33.85
N LEU A 417 -12.08 -10.95 32.56
CA LEU A 417 -10.82 -11.36 31.94
C LEU A 417 -9.68 -10.41 32.34
N GLY A 418 -9.91 -9.10 32.36
CA GLY A 418 -8.95 -8.11 32.85
C GLY A 418 -8.60 -8.29 34.33
N GLU A 419 -9.55 -8.68 35.17
CA GLU A 419 -9.30 -9.02 36.59
C GLU A 419 -8.42 -10.28 36.77
N LEU A 420 -8.48 -11.23 35.83
CA LEU A 420 -7.62 -12.41 35.78
C LEU A 420 -6.21 -12.06 35.24
N GLU A 421 -6.14 -11.36 34.11
CA GLU A 421 -4.89 -10.88 33.50
C GLU A 421 -4.06 -10.05 34.51
N ASN A 422 -4.71 -9.18 35.30
CA ASN A 422 -4.06 -8.38 36.34
C ASN A 422 -3.62 -9.13 37.61
N THR A 423 -4.06 -10.39 37.83
CA THR A 423 -3.67 -11.17 39.03
C THR A 423 -2.57 -12.20 38.78
N GLY A 424 -2.14 -12.38 37.52
CA GLY A 424 -1.24 -13.47 37.10
C GLY A 424 -0.08 -13.07 36.19
N SER A 425 0.86 -12.23 36.67
CA SER A 425 2.18 -12.03 36.04
C SER A 425 2.23 -11.39 34.64
N GLY A 426 1.79 -10.14 34.54
CA GLY A 426 2.55 -9.08 33.84
C GLY A 426 2.63 -9.08 32.31
N ASP A 427 2.16 -7.96 31.74
CA ASP A 427 2.57 -7.40 30.43
C ASP A 427 2.09 -8.15 29.17
N ILE A 428 0.76 -8.21 29.00
CA ILE A 428 0.10 -8.40 27.70
C ILE A 428 -0.85 -7.22 27.48
N ASP A 429 -0.68 -6.50 26.37
CA ASP A 429 -1.62 -5.46 25.91
C ASP A 429 -2.66 -6.08 24.95
N PRO A 430 -3.93 -6.23 25.36
CA PRO A 430 -4.95 -6.87 24.53
C PRO A 430 -5.36 -6.06 23.29
N ARG A 431 -4.92 -4.80 23.15
CA ARG A 431 -5.20 -3.96 21.97
C ARG A 431 -4.40 -4.36 20.72
N ARG A 432 -3.46 -5.32 20.82
CA ARG A 432 -2.52 -5.67 19.73
C ARG A 432 -3.01 -6.61 18.64
N VAL A 433 -4.18 -7.24 18.76
CA VAL A 433 -4.59 -8.36 17.87
C VAL A 433 -5.62 -7.96 16.80
N ILE A 434 -5.40 -6.81 16.14
CA ILE A 434 -6.10 -6.42 14.90
C ILE A 434 -5.05 -6.12 13.80
N SER A 435 -4.24 -7.13 13.49
CA SER A 435 -3.32 -7.13 12.33
C SER A 435 -2.92 -8.57 11.99
N VAL A 436 -3.60 -9.18 11.01
CA VAL A 436 -3.31 -10.55 10.54
C VAL A 436 -3.36 -10.62 9.02
N SER A 437 -2.38 -10.00 8.37
CA SER A 437 -2.06 -10.27 6.96
C SER A 437 -1.24 -11.56 6.86
N HIS A 438 -1.59 -12.45 5.93
CA HIS A 438 -0.97 -13.76 5.78
C HIS A 438 0.49 -13.69 5.24
N PRO A 439 1.33 -14.71 5.54
CA PRO A 439 2.77 -14.65 5.29
C PRO A 439 3.15 -14.83 3.81
N ALA A 440 4.33 -14.29 3.46
CA ALA A 440 5.03 -14.64 2.23
C ALA A 440 5.61 -16.08 2.34
N ALA A 441 5.79 -16.74 1.19
CA ALA A 441 6.35 -18.09 1.12
C ALA A 441 7.84 -18.07 0.75
N ASP A 442 8.64 -18.88 1.44
CA ASP A 442 10.02 -19.18 1.06
C ASP A 442 10.08 -20.00 -0.25
N GLY A 443 11.20 -19.89 -0.97
CA GLY A 443 11.48 -20.69 -2.16
C GLY A 443 12.98 -20.74 -2.48
N ASP A 444 13.57 -21.93 -2.43
CA ASP A 444 15.01 -22.15 -2.63
C ASP A 444 15.49 -21.88 -4.07
N LEU A 445 16.76 -21.44 -4.18
CA LEU A 445 17.51 -21.37 -5.44
C LEU A 445 18.43 -22.60 -5.62
N PRO A 446 18.29 -23.37 -6.71
CA PRO A 446 19.31 -24.32 -7.16
C PRO A 446 20.35 -23.65 -8.08
N ALA A 447 21.58 -24.14 -8.08
CA ALA A 447 22.66 -23.69 -8.96
C ALA A 447 22.82 -24.60 -10.21
N GLY A 448 23.40 -24.07 -11.30
CA GLY A 448 23.75 -24.84 -12.51
C GLY A 448 24.52 -23.99 -13.53
N ASP A 449 25.61 -24.54 -14.07
CA ASP A 449 26.65 -23.82 -14.84
C ASP A 449 26.38 -23.63 -16.35
N ASP A 450 27.24 -22.81 -16.98
CA ASP A 450 27.73 -22.83 -18.37
C ASP A 450 26.78 -23.01 -19.58
N CYS A 451 26.82 -22.05 -20.52
CA CYS A 451 27.50 -22.26 -21.83
C CYS A 451 27.46 -21.06 -22.82
N THR A 452 28.65 -20.67 -23.30
CA THR A 452 29.04 -20.24 -24.68
C THR A 452 28.15 -19.34 -25.56
N ALA A 453 28.78 -18.33 -26.18
CA ALA A 453 28.25 -17.59 -27.33
C ALA A 453 28.24 -18.42 -28.64
N GLY A 454 27.37 -18.07 -29.60
CA GLY A 454 27.18 -18.84 -30.86
C GLY A 454 26.32 -18.15 -31.92
N ASP A 455 26.86 -17.09 -32.52
CA ASP A 455 26.46 -16.36 -33.74
C ASP A 455 25.68 -17.14 -34.84
N LEU A 456 24.70 -16.48 -35.48
CA LEU A 456 24.11 -16.91 -36.77
C LEU A 456 23.79 -15.70 -37.68
N THR A 457 24.16 -15.84 -38.95
CA THR A 457 24.50 -14.74 -39.87
C THR A 457 23.57 -14.62 -41.10
N THR A 458 24.11 -14.05 -42.20
CA THR A 458 23.68 -14.12 -43.63
C THR A 458 22.63 -13.06 -44.07
N THR A 459 22.68 -12.41 -45.25
CA THR A 459 23.32 -12.78 -46.55
C THR A 459 23.66 -11.56 -47.45
N PHE A 460 24.87 -11.54 -48.07
CA PHE A 460 25.35 -10.98 -49.38
C PHE A 460 24.59 -9.83 -50.11
N TYR A 461 25.21 -8.92 -50.89
CA TYR A 461 26.44 -8.88 -51.72
C TYR A 461 27.17 -7.50 -51.59
N GLY A 462 28.29 -7.13 -52.25
CA GLY A 462 29.08 -7.73 -53.35
C GLY A 462 30.35 -6.89 -53.71
N GLU A 463 30.92 -7.10 -54.91
CA GLU A 463 32.22 -6.57 -55.40
C GLU A 463 32.22 -6.45 -56.97
N PRO A 464 33.29 -6.07 -57.74
CA PRO A 464 34.74 -5.88 -57.41
C PRO A 464 35.45 -4.61 -57.98
N GLY A 465 36.77 -4.41 -57.70
CA GLY A 465 37.64 -3.51 -58.50
C GLY A 465 39.00 -3.04 -57.90
N ASP A 466 40.08 -3.81 -58.11
CA ASP A 466 41.49 -3.59 -57.69
C ASP A 466 42.38 -3.14 -58.91
N PRO A 467 43.73 -2.86 -58.89
CA PRO A 467 44.72 -2.57 -57.82
C PRO A 467 45.67 -1.35 -58.03
N ALA A 468 46.59 -1.10 -57.06
CA ALA A 468 48.06 -0.87 -57.21
C ALA A 468 48.75 0.39 -56.55
N ASP A 469 50.04 0.19 -56.21
CA ASP A 469 51.05 1.01 -55.46
C ASP A 469 52.21 1.46 -56.44
N PRO A 470 53.32 2.20 -56.14
CA PRO A 470 53.74 3.09 -55.00
C PRO A 470 54.32 4.52 -55.37
N GLY A 471 54.60 5.37 -54.36
CA GLY A 471 55.90 6.10 -54.23
C GLY A 471 56.09 7.65 -54.40
N VAL A 472 56.38 8.37 -53.29
CA VAL A 472 57.54 9.30 -52.96
C VAL A 472 58.32 10.05 -54.11
N PRO A 473 58.80 11.35 -54.06
CA PRO A 473 59.19 12.29 -52.93
C PRO A 473 58.88 13.85 -53.05
N VAL A 474 59.42 14.62 -52.08
CA VAL A 474 59.63 16.12 -51.83
C VAL A 474 60.41 16.95 -52.90
N PRO A 475 60.77 18.30 -52.79
CA PRO A 475 60.49 19.45 -51.85
C PRO A 475 60.27 20.89 -52.48
N GLY A 476 60.16 22.01 -51.69
CA GLY A 476 60.44 23.41 -52.18
C GLY A 476 59.97 24.65 -51.32
N PRO A 477 60.70 25.81 -51.19
CA PRO A 477 60.37 26.91 -50.22
C PRO A 477 60.56 28.44 -50.65
N VAL A 478 60.37 29.40 -49.69
CA VAL A 478 60.95 30.79 -49.53
C VAL A 478 60.04 32.07 -49.71
N THR A 479 60.40 33.17 -48.99
CA THR A 479 59.83 34.55 -48.75
C THR A 479 60.38 35.65 -49.73
N PRO A 480 60.41 37.03 -49.54
CA PRO A 480 59.91 38.03 -48.52
C PRO A 480 59.36 39.41 -49.07
N GLY A 481 59.12 40.47 -48.24
CA GLY A 481 59.00 41.91 -48.67
C GLY A 481 58.37 42.97 -47.67
N PRO A 482 58.78 44.27 -47.57
CA PRO A 482 58.44 45.16 -46.40
C PRO A 482 58.12 46.72 -46.61
N GLU A 483 57.86 47.45 -45.50
CA GLU A 483 58.03 48.94 -45.20
C GLU A 483 57.11 50.05 -45.85
N SER A 484 56.94 51.32 -45.35
CA SER A 484 56.95 51.98 -44.01
C SER A 484 56.47 53.49 -43.99
N SER A 485 56.28 54.12 -42.79
CA SER A 485 56.09 55.59 -42.44
C SER A 485 54.74 56.34 -42.73
N GLY A 486 54.26 57.37 -41.98
CA GLY A 486 54.56 57.87 -40.60
C GLY A 486 54.02 59.28 -40.19
N VAL A 487 53.50 59.44 -38.93
CA VAL A 487 53.62 60.60 -37.95
C VAL A 487 53.05 62.02 -38.31
N PRO A 488 52.66 62.99 -37.41
CA PRO A 488 52.48 63.11 -35.92
C PRO A 488 50.97 63.33 -35.50
N ASP A 489 50.41 64.16 -34.56
CA ASP A 489 50.86 65.24 -33.60
C ASP A 489 49.80 65.61 -32.49
N THR A 490 50.18 66.49 -31.51
CA THR A 490 49.42 67.18 -30.41
C THR A 490 48.96 66.37 -29.17
N ALA A 491 48.83 67.03 -28.00
CA ALA A 491 49.26 66.39 -26.72
C ALA A 491 48.55 66.79 -25.38
N ALA A 492 48.77 65.92 -24.37
CA ALA A 492 48.70 66.11 -22.90
C ALA A 492 47.29 66.20 -22.24
N PRO A 493 47.12 65.80 -20.94
CA PRO A 493 48.13 65.50 -19.91
C PRO A 493 48.27 64.01 -19.53
N SER A 494 49.26 63.73 -18.68
CA SER A 494 49.65 62.39 -18.24
C SER A 494 49.01 61.95 -16.91
N ALA A 495 48.40 60.77 -16.90
CA ALA A 495 48.35 59.88 -15.75
C ALA A 495 48.52 58.45 -16.28
N VAL A 496 49.68 57.82 -16.03
CA VAL A 496 49.93 56.42 -16.40
C VAL A 496 49.42 55.56 -15.24
N PRO A 497 48.40 54.69 -15.45
CA PRO A 497 48.09 53.64 -14.48
C PRO A 497 49.25 52.65 -14.44
N ASP A 498 49.54 52.07 -13.26
CA ASP A 498 50.54 51.01 -13.17
C ASP A 498 50.20 49.89 -14.16
N GLY A 499 51.16 49.52 -15.02
CA GLY A 499 50.94 48.55 -16.10
C GLY A 499 50.43 47.20 -15.59
N THR A 500 50.86 46.82 -14.39
CA THR A 500 50.39 45.63 -13.67
C THR A 500 48.88 45.61 -13.41
N ALA A 501 48.24 46.77 -13.22
CA ALA A 501 46.79 46.86 -13.03
C ALA A 501 46.02 46.75 -14.37
N VAL A 502 46.62 47.24 -15.46
CA VAL A 502 46.05 47.11 -16.81
C VAL A 502 46.16 45.67 -17.30
N ASP A 503 47.33 45.04 -17.14
CA ASP A 503 47.56 43.64 -17.49
C ASP A 503 46.65 42.71 -16.68
N ALA A 504 46.52 42.91 -15.35
CA ALA A 504 45.62 42.10 -14.52
C ALA A 504 44.15 42.24 -14.91
N ALA A 505 43.69 43.45 -15.27
CA ALA A 505 42.33 43.65 -15.77
C ALA A 505 42.11 43.01 -17.15
N LEU A 506 43.11 43.07 -18.02
CA LEU A 506 43.07 42.46 -19.35
C LEU A 506 43.05 40.93 -19.26
N ASP A 507 43.86 40.33 -18.38
CA ASP A 507 43.85 38.89 -18.13
C ASP A 507 42.53 38.44 -17.49
N THR A 508 41.98 39.20 -16.53
CA THR A 508 40.66 38.91 -15.95
C THR A 508 39.54 38.92 -17.01
N ALA A 509 39.58 39.89 -17.93
CA ALA A 509 38.62 39.98 -19.04
C ALA A 509 38.80 38.83 -20.05
N LEU A 510 40.05 38.46 -20.36
CA LEU A 510 40.37 37.33 -21.24
C LEU A 510 39.96 35.98 -20.61
N ASP A 511 40.17 35.81 -19.30
CA ASP A 511 39.70 34.64 -18.55
C ASP A 511 38.17 34.54 -18.52
N THR A 512 37.48 35.67 -18.35
CA THR A 512 36.01 35.73 -18.41
C THR A 512 35.51 35.32 -19.80
N ALA A 513 36.16 35.81 -20.87
CA ALA A 513 35.83 35.45 -22.24
C ALA A 513 36.12 33.96 -22.54
N LEU A 514 37.24 33.41 -22.06
CA LEU A 514 37.58 31.99 -22.21
C LEU A 514 36.63 31.08 -21.40
N GLY A 515 36.16 31.52 -20.23
CA GLY A 515 35.12 30.84 -19.46
C GLY A 515 33.79 30.78 -20.22
N LEU A 516 33.32 31.92 -20.75
CA LEU A 516 32.10 31.99 -21.57
C LEU A 516 32.19 31.13 -22.84
N LEU A 517 33.32 31.19 -23.56
CA LEU A 517 33.55 30.36 -24.74
C LEU A 517 33.63 28.87 -24.38
N GLY A 518 34.27 28.52 -23.26
CA GLY A 518 34.31 27.15 -22.77
C GLY A 518 32.94 26.64 -22.31
N PHE A 519 32.12 27.47 -21.68
CA PHE A 519 30.74 27.15 -21.33
C PHE A 519 29.93 26.84 -22.60
N LEU A 520 29.91 27.76 -23.57
CA LEU A 520 29.25 27.55 -24.87
C LEU A 520 29.76 26.30 -25.61
N ALA A 521 31.07 26.02 -25.55
CA ALA A 521 31.66 24.81 -26.12
C ALA A 521 31.10 23.52 -25.50
N ARG A 522 30.81 23.54 -24.19
CA ARG A 522 30.28 22.39 -23.44
C ARG A 522 28.77 22.26 -23.65
N THR A 523 28.01 23.35 -23.54
CA THR A 523 26.55 23.40 -23.71
C THR A 523 26.05 22.96 -25.09
N HIS A 524 26.90 23.02 -26.13
CA HIS A 524 26.56 22.58 -27.48
C HIS A 524 27.52 21.51 -28.05
N GLY A 525 28.33 20.87 -27.21
CA GLY A 525 29.34 19.87 -27.61
C GLY A 525 30.56 20.42 -28.38
N SER A 526 30.42 21.53 -29.11
CA SER A 526 31.53 22.28 -29.69
C SER A 526 31.23 23.77 -29.89
N LEU A 527 32.28 24.60 -30.00
CA LEU A 527 32.15 26.02 -30.35
C LEU A 527 31.56 26.26 -31.75
N ARG A 528 31.75 25.33 -32.71
CA ARG A 528 31.11 25.41 -34.03
C ARG A 528 29.60 25.20 -33.91
N ALA A 529 29.19 24.13 -33.22
CA ALA A 529 27.77 23.84 -32.98
C ALA A 529 27.07 24.97 -32.19
N ALA A 530 27.75 25.61 -31.23
CA ALA A 530 27.22 26.79 -30.53
C ALA A 530 26.93 27.98 -31.47
N VAL A 531 27.80 28.22 -32.46
CA VAL A 531 27.62 29.29 -33.47
C VAL A 531 26.51 28.95 -34.46
N GLU A 532 26.45 27.70 -34.91
CA GLU A 532 25.43 27.18 -35.82
C GLU A 532 24.02 27.21 -35.17
N HIS A 533 23.91 26.76 -33.92
CA HIS A 533 22.66 26.76 -33.15
C HIS A 533 22.23 28.19 -32.74
N GLY A 534 23.19 29.11 -32.60
CA GLY A 534 22.95 30.54 -32.37
C GLY A 534 22.38 31.32 -33.56
N GLY A 535 22.05 30.65 -34.68
CA GLY A 535 21.40 31.27 -35.84
C GLY A 535 22.34 32.00 -36.80
N VAL A 536 23.66 31.85 -36.64
CA VAL A 536 24.64 32.35 -37.62
C VAL A 536 24.69 31.38 -38.80
N SER A 537 23.67 31.47 -39.67
CA SER A 537 23.64 30.69 -40.91
C SER A 537 24.88 30.98 -41.75
N ALA A 538 25.64 29.93 -42.04
CA ALA A 538 26.61 29.95 -43.14
C ALA A 538 25.90 30.35 -44.44
N VAL A 539 26.62 31.05 -45.32
CA VAL A 539 26.25 31.20 -46.73
C VAL A 539 27.07 30.16 -47.48
N ASP A 540 26.42 29.34 -48.31
CA ASP A 540 27.03 28.22 -49.04
C ASP A 540 27.74 27.16 -48.16
N GLY A 541 27.45 27.12 -46.86
CA GLY A 541 27.96 26.11 -45.91
C GLY A 541 29.30 26.43 -45.26
N GLU A 542 29.97 27.51 -45.67
CA GLU A 542 31.21 27.98 -45.05
C GLU A 542 30.93 29.09 -44.02
N LEU A 543 31.63 29.05 -42.88
CA LEU A 543 31.58 30.13 -41.89
C LEU A 543 32.42 31.32 -42.40
N PRO A 544 32.08 32.58 -42.03
CA PRO A 544 32.86 33.74 -42.45
C PRO A 544 34.33 33.54 -42.07
N SER A 545 35.25 33.70 -43.05
CA SER A 545 36.65 33.22 -42.92
C SER A 545 37.44 33.79 -41.72
N HIS A 546 37.02 34.92 -41.15
CA HIS A 546 37.57 35.47 -39.90
C HIS A 546 37.04 34.75 -38.65
N VAL A 547 35.76 34.34 -38.64
CA VAL A 547 35.18 33.44 -37.62
C VAL A 547 35.81 32.06 -37.74
N GLU A 548 35.97 31.54 -38.95
CA GLU A 548 36.60 30.23 -39.15
C GLU A 548 38.09 30.22 -38.80
N ALA A 549 38.85 31.26 -39.14
CA ALA A 549 40.23 31.40 -38.66
C ALA A 549 40.33 31.57 -37.14
N LEU A 550 39.32 32.16 -36.49
CA LEU A 550 39.26 32.30 -35.03
C LEU A 550 38.87 30.98 -34.37
N LEU A 551 37.89 30.25 -34.90
CA LEU A 551 37.51 28.90 -34.47
C LEU A 551 38.62 27.87 -34.74
N SER A 552 39.36 27.97 -35.84
CA SER A 552 40.51 27.10 -36.12
C SER A 552 41.65 27.35 -35.12
N ARG A 553 41.84 28.60 -34.67
CA ARG A 553 42.78 28.95 -33.59
C ARG A 553 42.24 28.65 -32.18
N ALA A 554 40.92 28.56 -32.00
CA ALA A 554 40.22 28.28 -30.75
C ALA A 554 39.53 26.90 -30.73
N GLY A 555 39.97 25.99 -31.60
CA GLY A 555 39.28 24.73 -31.92
C GLY A 555 40.08 23.86 -32.88
N ASP A 556 41.40 24.02 -32.87
CA ASP A 556 42.38 23.18 -33.56
C ASP A 556 42.08 21.69 -33.27
N PRO A 557 41.89 20.84 -34.29
CA PRO A 557 41.55 19.42 -34.13
C PRO A 557 42.63 18.59 -33.43
N THR A 558 43.84 19.12 -33.21
CA THR A 558 44.85 18.50 -32.33
C THR A 558 44.58 18.68 -30.83
N GLY A 559 43.53 19.44 -30.47
CA GLY A 559 43.15 19.73 -29.08
C GLY A 559 43.79 20.99 -28.49
N SER A 560 44.53 21.78 -29.28
CA SER A 560 45.30 22.92 -28.79
C SER A 560 44.49 23.97 -28.00
N PHE A 561 43.17 24.11 -28.22
CA PHE A 561 42.36 25.05 -27.41
C PHE A 561 42.04 24.51 -26.01
N ARG A 562 41.61 23.24 -25.87
CA ARG A 562 41.49 22.59 -24.55
C ARG A 562 42.84 22.64 -23.82
N ARG A 563 43.93 22.46 -24.56
CA ARG A 563 45.30 22.57 -24.05
C ARG A 563 45.65 23.99 -23.59
N VAL A 564 45.43 25.03 -24.40
CA VAL A 564 45.73 26.43 -24.04
C VAL A 564 44.85 26.91 -22.87
N VAL A 565 43.57 26.56 -22.84
CA VAL A 565 42.70 26.84 -21.69
C VAL A 565 43.19 26.08 -20.46
N GLY A 566 43.60 24.82 -20.59
CA GLY A 566 44.17 24.02 -19.50
C GLY A 566 45.54 24.50 -19.00
N GLU A 567 46.41 25.00 -19.89
CA GLU A 567 47.72 25.57 -19.58
C GLU A 567 47.61 26.97 -18.94
N ARG A 568 46.47 27.66 -19.11
CA ARG A 568 46.24 29.01 -18.57
C ARG A 568 45.31 29.06 -17.35
N ARG A 569 44.29 28.20 -17.30
CA ARG A 569 43.24 28.15 -16.25
C ARG A 569 43.25 26.85 -15.42
N GLY A 570 44.08 25.87 -15.78
CA GLY A 570 44.06 24.52 -15.21
C GLY A 570 42.98 23.61 -15.81
N THR A 571 43.04 22.32 -15.45
CA THR A 571 41.99 21.31 -15.75
C THR A 571 41.35 20.83 -14.46
N VAL A 572 40.12 20.29 -14.51
CA VAL A 572 39.41 19.77 -13.33
C VAL A 572 40.24 18.69 -12.61
N ALA A 573 40.75 17.72 -13.36
CA ALA A 573 41.67 16.70 -12.85
C ALA A 573 42.97 17.30 -12.26
N GLY A 574 43.50 18.36 -12.87
CA GLY A 574 44.70 19.06 -12.39
C GLY A 574 44.48 19.80 -11.06
N ILE A 575 43.32 20.46 -10.92
CA ILE A 575 42.93 21.22 -9.72
C ILE A 575 42.63 20.26 -8.56
N LEU A 576 41.76 19.26 -8.77
CA LEU A 576 41.44 18.26 -7.76
C LEU A 576 42.66 17.37 -7.41
N GLY A 577 43.56 17.12 -8.37
CA GLY A 577 44.84 16.46 -8.14
C GLY A 577 45.88 17.33 -7.42
N ALA A 578 45.84 18.66 -7.55
CA ALA A 578 46.64 19.57 -6.73
C ALA A 578 46.12 19.57 -5.28
N PHE A 579 44.82 19.79 -5.09
CA PHE A 579 44.15 19.72 -3.79
C PHE A 579 44.43 18.40 -3.05
N TRP A 580 44.38 17.26 -3.75
CA TRP A 580 44.73 15.96 -3.17
C TRP A 580 46.20 15.87 -2.73
N ARG A 581 47.13 16.38 -3.54
CA ARG A 581 48.58 16.39 -3.23
C ARG A 581 48.94 17.29 -2.05
N GLU A 582 48.24 18.41 -1.89
CA GLU A 582 48.40 19.36 -0.78
C GLU A 582 47.68 18.92 0.50
N THR A 583 46.65 18.07 0.38
CA THR A 583 45.93 17.48 1.51
C THR A 583 46.79 16.39 2.17
N GLY A 584 46.97 16.44 3.50
CA GLY A 584 47.77 15.45 4.23
C GLY A 584 47.08 14.09 4.38
N ASP A 585 47.84 13.01 4.61
CA ASP A 585 47.34 11.63 4.53
C ASP A 585 46.15 11.31 5.44
N ARG A 586 46.08 11.93 6.63
CA ARG A 586 44.94 11.80 7.55
C ARG A 586 43.67 12.47 7.01
N ASP A 587 43.83 13.60 6.34
CA ASP A 587 42.74 14.36 5.73
C ASP A 587 42.28 13.67 4.42
N ARG A 588 43.19 13.04 3.67
CA ARG A 588 42.90 12.19 2.49
C ARG A 588 41.99 11.01 2.83
N LEU A 589 42.26 10.31 3.94
CA LEU A 589 41.42 9.20 4.39
C LEU A 589 39.99 9.67 4.72
N ILE A 590 39.84 10.89 5.23
CA ILE A 590 38.53 11.50 5.51
C ILE A 590 37.83 11.96 4.22
N LEU A 591 38.56 12.41 3.20
CA LEU A 591 37.99 12.63 1.86
C LEU A 591 37.42 11.33 1.28
N ARG A 592 38.25 10.29 1.16
CA ARG A 592 37.88 9.03 0.49
C ARG A 592 36.72 8.32 1.20
N GLU A 593 36.89 7.97 2.47
CA GLU A 593 35.97 7.07 3.20
C GLU A 593 34.67 7.74 3.69
N ARG A 594 34.62 9.08 3.75
CA ARG A 594 33.52 9.82 4.42
C ARG A 594 32.84 10.87 3.56
N ILE A 595 33.57 11.56 2.69
CA ILE A 595 33.02 12.63 1.84
C ILE A 595 32.59 12.05 0.50
N VAL A 596 33.47 11.29 -0.16
CA VAL A 596 33.26 10.84 -1.56
C VAL A 596 32.75 9.41 -1.70
N ALA A 597 33.05 8.51 -0.74
CA ALA A 597 32.53 7.14 -0.76
C ALA A 597 31.00 7.07 -0.95
N THR A 598 30.54 6.02 -1.62
CA THR A 598 29.11 5.69 -1.73
C THR A 598 28.59 5.26 -0.36
N ASP A 599 29.19 4.22 0.23
CA ASP A 599 29.00 3.82 1.62
C ASP A 599 29.80 4.72 2.58
N ARG A 600 29.32 5.95 2.81
CA ARG A 600 29.98 6.97 3.65
C ARG A 600 30.11 6.48 5.11
N ALA A 601 31.28 5.95 5.47
CA ALA A 601 31.59 5.43 6.80
C ALA A 601 31.26 6.45 7.91
N THR A 602 30.86 6.01 9.10
CA THR A 602 30.47 6.94 10.17
C THR A 602 31.67 7.70 10.75
N LEU A 603 31.42 8.90 11.29
CA LEU A 603 32.43 9.69 12.02
C LEU A 603 33.07 8.93 13.21
N ALA A 604 32.47 7.83 13.68
CA ALA A 604 33.03 6.95 14.71
C ALA A 604 34.04 5.96 14.11
N GLN A 605 33.66 5.22 13.05
CA GLN A 605 34.57 4.31 12.34
C GLN A 605 35.83 5.05 11.83
N ILE A 606 35.65 6.28 11.34
CA ILE A 606 36.75 7.15 10.91
C ILE A 606 37.57 7.69 12.10
N ALA A 607 36.97 7.89 13.27
CA ALA A 607 37.69 8.28 14.48
C ALA A 607 38.64 7.16 14.95
N ASP A 608 38.16 5.92 14.94
CA ASP A 608 38.91 4.72 15.33
C ASP A 608 40.05 4.42 14.34
N LEU A 609 39.76 4.38 13.03
CA LEU A 609 40.78 4.30 11.96
C LEU A 609 41.80 5.45 12.07
N VAL A 610 41.27 6.67 12.24
CA VAL A 610 41.96 7.94 12.48
C VAL A 610 42.99 7.92 13.62
N GLY A 611 42.68 7.24 14.73
CA GLY A 611 43.28 7.53 16.04
C GLY A 611 43.02 8.98 16.50
N VAL A 612 41.78 9.46 16.34
CA VAL A 612 41.33 10.82 16.71
C VAL A 612 39.93 10.78 17.32
N THR A 613 39.51 11.86 17.98
CA THR A 613 38.10 12.00 18.40
C THR A 613 37.18 12.20 17.19
N ARG A 614 35.92 11.73 17.31
CA ARG A 614 34.81 11.99 16.36
C ARG A 614 34.70 13.47 15.99
N GLU A 615 34.86 14.35 16.98
CA GLU A 615 34.83 15.79 16.78
C GLU A 615 35.99 16.29 15.91
N ARG A 616 37.20 15.76 16.09
CA ARG A 616 38.34 16.16 15.25
C ARG A 616 38.15 15.71 13.80
N VAL A 617 37.56 14.54 13.57
CA VAL A 617 37.15 14.09 12.22
C VAL A 617 36.13 15.06 11.62
N ARG A 618 35.11 15.47 12.39
CA ARG A 618 34.09 16.45 11.95
C ARG A 618 34.70 17.80 11.55
N GLN A 619 35.61 18.35 12.37
CA GLN A 619 36.33 19.59 12.05
C GLN A 619 37.16 19.48 10.77
N VAL A 620 37.82 18.34 10.56
CA VAL A 620 38.56 18.05 9.34
C VAL A 620 37.59 17.98 8.15
N GLN A 621 36.48 17.26 8.26
CA GLN A 621 35.44 17.14 7.23
C GLN A 621 34.89 18.52 6.81
N ASN A 622 34.50 19.37 7.78
CA ASN A 622 33.98 20.72 7.51
C ASN A 622 35.01 21.60 6.76
N ARG A 623 36.28 21.57 7.19
CA ARG A 623 37.39 22.32 6.58
C ARG A 623 37.71 21.83 5.16
N LEU A 624 37.58 20.53 4.91
CA LEU A 624 37.76 19.94 3.58
C LEU A 624 36.62 20.36 2.65
N ILE A 625 35.37 20.22 3.10
CA ILE A 625 34.18 20.67 2.35
C ILE A 625 34.28 22.16 2.02
N GLY A 626 34.60 23.03 2.98
CA GLY A 626 34.71 24.48 2.73
C GLY A 626 35.73 24.84 1.64
N LYS A 627 36.92 24.24 1.65
CA LYS A 627 37.91 24.40 0.58
C LYS A 627 37.44 23.84 -0.76
N LEU A 628 36.70 22.75 -0.72
CA LEU A 628 36.15 22.09 -1.90
C LEU A 628 35.03 22.92 -2.55
N THR A 629 34.18 23.58 -1.75
CA THR A 629 33.22 24.59 -2.20
C THR A 629 33.90 25.83 -2.78
N GLU A 630 35.01 26.28 -2.17
CA GLU A 630 35.84 27.38 -2.72
C GLU A 630 36.42 27.01 -4.10
N ILE A 631 36.81 25.75 -4.30
CA ILE A 631 37.27 25.20 -5.59
C ILE A 631 36.12 25.06 -6.61
N SER A 632 34.91 24.68 -6.20
CA SER A 632 33.76 24.54 -7.10
C SER A 632 33.02 25.85 -7.41
N ALA A 633 33.31 26.94 -6.68
CA ALA A 633 32.66 28.24 -6.87
C ALA A 633 33.10 29.01 -8.14
N SER A 634 34.25 28.69 -8.75
CA SER A 634 34.71 29.35 -9.98
C SER A 634 35.68 28.49 -10.81
N GLY A 635 35.93 28.92 -12.06
CA GLY A 635 36.93 28.27 -12.94
C GLY A 635 36.48 26.91 -13.49
N PRO A 636 37.42 26.04 -13.93
CA PRO A 636 37.09 24.83 -14.68
C PRO A 636 36.14 23.85 -13.99
N VAL A 637 36.13 23.81 -12.65
CA VAL A 637 35.23 22.94 -11.87
C VAL A 637 33.80 23.48 -11.91
N ALA A 638 33.62 24.78 -11.65
CA ALA A 638 32.32 25.46 -11.76
C ALA A 638 31.76 25.35 -13.18
N ASP A 639 32.61 25.54 -14.21
CA ASP A 639 32.22 25.40 -15.60
C ASP A 639 31.70 23.98 -15.94
N LEU A 640 32.31 22.93 -15.37
CA LEU A 640 31.90 21.54 -15.61
C LEU A 640 30.60 21.22 -14.87
N LEU A 641 30.45 21.67 -13.62
CA LEU A 641 29.19 21.55 -12.87
C LEU A 641 28.05 22.25 -13.62
N ALA A 642 28.28 23.45 -14.16
CA ALA A 642 27.33 24.16 -15.03
C ALA A 642 27.01 23.37 -16.32
N GLY A 643 27.99 22.67 -16.89
CA GLY A 643 27.79 21.75 -18.02
C GLY A 643 26.90 20.55 -17.66
N ILE A 644 27.12 19.92 -16.50
CA ILE A 644 26.27 18.82 -15.99
C ILE A 644 24.85 19.33 -15.77
N ARG A 645 24.69 20.44 -15.04
CA ARG A 645 23.40 21.11 -14.80
C ARG A 645 22.62 21.38 -16.10
N ALA A 646 23.30 21.75 -17.18
CA ALA A 646 22.67 22.01 -18.48
C ALA A 646 22.20 20.76 -19.24
N HIS A 647 22.84 19.59 -19.05
CA HIS A 647 22.50 18.35 -19.77
C HIS A 647 21.71 17.34 -18.92
N ALA A 648 21.67 17.53 -17.60
CA ALA A 648 21.13 16.56 -16.66
C ALA A 648 19.89 17.06 -15.88
N HIS A 649 19.56 18.35 -15.94
CA HIS A 649 18.37 18.89 -15.28
C HIS A 649 17.11 18.67 -16.13
N PRO A 650 15.98 18.19 -15.56
CA PRO A 650 15.76 17.92 -14.14
C PRO A 650 16.22 16.51 -13.70
N VAL A 651 16.35 15.59 -14.66
CA VAL A 651 16.88 14.24 -14.48
C VAL A 651 17.43 13.69 -15.80
N ASN A 652 18.54 12.95 -15.74
CA ASN A 652 19.12 12.22 -16.88
C ASN A 652 19.95 11.03 -16.38
N THR A 653 20.31 10.06 -17.22
CA THR A 653 21.16 8.93 -16.81
C THR A 653 22.64 9.35 -16.73
N LEU A 654 23.38 8.75 -15.80
CA LEU A 654 24.83 8.94 -15.67
C LEU A 654 25.57 8.51 -16.94
N GLU A 655 25.07 7.50 -17.66
CA GLU A 655 25.61 7.06 -18.96
C GLU A 655 25.48 8.15 -20.04
N ALA A 656 24.32 8.79 -20.16
CA ALA A 656 24.13 9.91 -21.10
C ALA A 656 25.02 11.11 -20.73
N VAL A 657 25.09 11.46 -19.44
CA VAL A 657 25.91 12.59 -18.97
C VAL A 657 27.41 12.32 -19.13
N THR A 658 27.89 11.10 -18.86
CA THR A 658 29.30 10.71 -19.10
C THR A 658 29.62 10.55 -20.59
N THR A 659 28.64 10.27 -21.45
CA THR A 659 28.82 10.31 -22.92
C THR A 659 29.12 11.73 -23.41
N VAL A 660 28.45 12.75 -22.85
CA VAL A 660 28.74 14.17 -23.15
C VAL A 660 30.04 14.63 -22.49
N PHE A 661 30.33 14.16 -21.28
CA PHE A 661 31.51 14.53 -20.49
C PHE A 661 32.35 13.29 -20.10
N PRO A 662 33.14 12.67 -21.02
CA PRO A 662 33.89 11.44 -20.72
C PRO A 662 34.87 11.56 -19.54
N GLU A 663 35.41 12.75 -19.30
CA GLU A 663 36.27 13.05 -18.14
C GLU A 663 35.61 12.74 -16.79
N LEU A 664 34.26 12.68 -16.72
CA LEU A 664 33.51 12.27 -15.53
C LEU A 664 33.72 10.80 -15.15
N ALA A 665 33.92 9.92 -16.12
CA ALA A 665 34.17 8.49 -15.90
C ALA A 665 35.65 8.20 -15.55
N GLU A 666 36.56 9.14 -15.79
CA GLU A 666 37.98 8.96 -15.47
C GLU A 666 38.21 8.90 -13.95
N THR A 667 38.94 7.86 -13.50
CA THR A 667 39.35 7.71 -12.10
C THR A 667 40.53 8.64 -11.82
N LEU A 668 40.37 9.62 -10.92
CA LEU A 668 41.45 10.56 -10.62
C LEU A 668 42.58 9.89 -9.83
N PRO A 669 43.85 9.98 -10.28
CA PRO A 669 44.99 9.40 -9.56
C PRO A 669 45.09 9.89 -8.11
N GLY A 670 45.07 8.94 -7.18
CA GLY A 670 45.12 9.19 -5.74
C GLY A 670 43.75 9.20 -5.06
N TRP A 671 42.67 9.60 -5.74
CA TRP A 671 41.30 9.56 -5.20
C TRP A 671 40.70 8.15 -5.24
N GLU A 672 41.10 7.34 -6.23
CA GLU A 672 40.66 5.94 -6.44
C GLU A 672 39.15 5.79 -6.78
N VAL A 673 38.49 6.89 -7.15
CA VAL A 673 37.09 6.99 -7.56
C VAL A 673 36.97 7.80 -8.87
N PRO A 674 35.91 7.60 -9.67
CA PRO A 674 35.63 8.40 -10.86
C PRO A 674 35.31 9.86 -10.52
N LEU A 675 35.61 10.78 -11.44
CA LEU A 675 35.39 12.22 -11.25
C LEU A 675 33.93 12.56 -10.90
N TRP A 676 32.92 11.94 -11.53
CA TRP A 676 31.51 12.23 -11.20
C TRP A 676 31.19 12.03 -9.71
N GLN A 677 31.79 11.02 -9.07
CA GLN A 677 31.54 10.70 -7.67
C GLN A 677 32.17 11.76 -6.74
N ILE A 678 33.31 12.32 -7.16
CA ILE A 678 33.89 13.50 -6.49
C ILE A 678 32.93 14.68 -6.65
N LEU A 679 32.42 14.95 -7.87
CA LEU A 679 31.53 16.10 -8.13
C LEU A 679 30.19 16.01 -7.39
N ASP A 680 29.58 14.82 -7.26
CA ASP A 680 28.42 14.60 -6.38
C ASP A 680 28.71 15.09 -4.95
N ALA A 681 29.90 14.80 -4.42
CA ALA A 681 30.30 15.25 -3.09
C ALA A 681 30.68 16.75 -3.01
N LEU A 682 30.65 17.50 -4.13
CA LEU A 682 30.95 18.95 -4.20
C LEU A 682 29.72 19.83 -4.43
N ASP A 683 28.70 19.31 -5.10
CA ASP A 683 27.49 20.04 -5.48
C ASP A 683 26.31 19.56 -4.64
N ASP A 684 25.47 20.50 -4.20
CA ASP A 684 24.23 20.24 -3.44
C ASP A 684 22.96 20.47 -4.28
N ASP A 685 23.10 20.95 -5.53
CA ASP A 685 21.97 21.10 -6.46
C ASP A 685 21.67 19.82 -7.27
N PHE A 686 22.49 18.76 -7.15
CA PHE A 686 22.19 17.42 -7.70
C PHE A 686 22.72 16.27 -6.85
N ARG A 687 22.20 15.06 -7.10
CA ARG A 687 22.68 13.78 -6.57
C ARG A 687 22.78 12.73 -7.68
N VAL A 688 23.69 11.76 -7.49
CA VAL A 688 23.83 10.59 -8.38
C VAL A 688 23.41 9.31 -7.65
N ASP A 689 22.16 8.89 -7.85
CA ASP A 689 21.50 7.76 -7.18
C ASP A 689 21.08 6.71 -8.23
N ASP A 690 21.39 5.41 -8.01
CA ASP A 690 21.02 4.29 -8.89
C ASP A 690 21.24 4.50 -10.42
N GLY A 691 22.31 5.21 -10.77
CA GLY A 691 22.66 5.52 -12.16
C GLY A 691 21.92 6.72 -12.77
N TRP A 692 21.09 7.41 -12.00
CA TRP A 692 20.42 8.66 -12.37
C TRP A 692 21.14 9.87 -11.78
N VAL A 693 21.18 10.97 -12.54
CA VAL A 693 21.60 12.29 -12.08
C VAL A 693 20.35 13.14 -11.89
N CYS A 694 19.99 13.46 -10.65
CA CYS A 694 18.69 14.07 -10.29
C CYS A 694 18.86 15.43 -9.58
N PHE A 695 17.95 16.38 -9.83
CA PHE A 695 18.06 17.76 -9.33
C PHE A 695 16.92 18.17 -8.38
N PRO A 696 17.14 18.27 -7.04
CA PRO A 696 18.38 18.04 -6.30
C PRO A 696 18.64 16.58 -5.91
N ASP A 697 17.61 15.73 -5.92
CA ASP A 697 17.67 14.34 -5.50
C ASP A 697 16.58 13.51 -6.21
N LEU A 698 16.74 12.19 -6.22
CA LEU A 698 15.85 11.26 -6.92
C LEU A 698 14.39 11.36 -6.43
N GLN A 699 14.18 11.51 -5.12
CA GLN A 699 12.85 11.62 -4.52
C GLN A 699 12.12 12.89 -4.97
N THR A 700 12.82 14.03 -4.95
CA THR A 700 12.28 15.34 -5.36
C THR A 700 12.04 15.38 -6.87
N ALA A 701 12.90 14.76 -7.68
CA ALA A 701 12.67 14.60 -9.11
C ALA A 701 11.39 13.79 -9.38
N ALA A 702 11.21 12.64 -8.71
CA ALA A 702 10.04 11.79 -8.88
C ALA A 702 8.74 12.50 -8.45
N GLN A 703 8.76 13.27 -7.35
CA GLN A 703 7.62 14.10 -6.92
C GLN A 703 7.24 15.17 -7.95
N ARG A 704 8.21 15.78 -8.65
CA ARG A 704 7.92 16.72 -9.75
C ARG A 704 7.32 16.00 -10.95
N THR A 705 7.81 14.82 -11.30
CA THR A 705 7.24 13.99 -12.38
C THR A 705 5.79 13.59 -12.06
N GLY A 706 5.49 13.13 -10.84
CA GLY A 706 4.12 12.84 -10.41
C GLY A 706 3.20 14.08 -10.45
N SER A 707 3.73 15.23 -10.04
CA SER A 707 3.02 16.52 -10.09
C SER A 707 2.73 16.98 -11.53
N LEU A 708 3.66 16.74 -12.47
CA LEU A 708 3.45 16.98 -13.90
C LEU A 708 2.34 16.06 -14.46
N LEU A 709 2.46 14.75 -14.21
CA LEU A 709 1.50 13.74 -14.69
C LEU A 709 0.07 14.03 -14.21
N ALA A 710 -0.10 14.46 -12.95
CA ALA A 710 -1.40 14.85 -12.39
C ALA A 710 -2.10 15.99 -13.17
N THR A 711 -1.37 16.79 -13.95
CA THR A 711 -1.93 17.84 -14.85
C THR A 711 -2.18 17.38 -16.29
N MET A 712 -1.90 16.11 -16.59
CA MET A 712 -1.86 15.57 -17.97
C MET A 712 -2.70 14.31 -18.18
N VAL A 713 -3.03 13.59 -17.12
CA VAL A 713 -3.81 12.35 -17.22
C VAL A 713 -5.28 12.60 -17.56
N ASN A 714 -5.86 11.67 -18.30
CA ASN A 714 -7.31 11.57 -18.50
C ASN A 714 -8.02 11.02 -17.24
N ALA A 715 -9.35 10.84 -17.31
CA ALA A 715 -10.15 10.32 -16.20
C ALA A 715 -9.71 8.91 -15.74
N GLU A 716 -9.10 8.12 -16.62
CA GLU A 716 -8.59 6.77 -16.33
C GLU A 716 -7.16 6.77 -15.79
N GLY A 717 -6.53 7.93 -15.63
CA GLY A 717 -5.16 8.06 -15.14
C GLY A 717 -4.09 7.84 -16.22
N VAL A 718 -4.44 7.97 -17.50
CA VAL A 718 -3.54 7.74 -18.66
C VAL A 718 -3.05 9.07 -19.23
N ALA A 719 -1.75 9.19 -19.49
CA ALA A 719 -1.16 10.27 -20.31
C ALA A 719 -0.30 9.70 -21.45
N GLU A 720 -0.16 10.43 -22.55
CA GLU A 720 0.72 10.07 -23.66
C GLU A 720 2.18 10.44 -23.36
N VAL A 721 3.13 9.53 -23.59
CA VAL A 721 4.55 9.75 -23.30
C VAL A 721 5.11 10.94 -24.11
N SER A 722 4.70 11.11 -25.37
CA SER A 722 5.15 12.23 -26.21
C SER A 722 4.75 13.61 -25.63
N ALA A 723 3.54 13.69 -25.06
CA ALA A 723 3.03 14.90 -24.43
C ALA A 723 3.74 15.19 -23.10
N VAL A 724 4.07 14.15 -22.32
CA VAL A 724 4.86 14.27 -21.10
C VAL A 724 6.27 14.74 -21.44
N LEU A 725 6.91 14.16 -22.47
CA LEU A 725 8.23 14.56 -22.97
C LEU A 725 8.28 16.07 -23.23
N ALA A 726 7.35 16.57 -24.04
CA ALA A 726 7.20 17.98 -24.40
C ALA A 726 6.99 18.98 -23.23
N LYS A 727 6.76 18.49 -22.00
CA LYS A 727 6.69 19.31 -20.77
C LYS A 727 7.69 18.93 -19.68
N SER A 728 8.41 17.83 -19.83
CA SER A 728 9.27 17.24 -18.78
C SER A 728 10.66 17.88 -18.68
N SER A 729 11.09 18.64 -19.70
CA SER A 729 12.49 19.07 -19.87
C SER A 729 13.49 17.91 -19.96
N ILE A 730 13.03 16.73 -20.40
CA ILE A 730 13.87 15.58 -20.78
C ILE A 730 13.83 15.50 -22.31
N ASP A 731 14.99 15.43 -22.96
CA ASP A 731 15.11 15.53 -24.42
C ASP A 731 15.04 14.18 -25.17
N SER A 732 14.96 13.04 -24.45
CA SER A 732 14.92 11.70 -25.04
C SER A 732 13.70 10.88 -24.56
N PRO A 733 12.92 10.27 -25.48
CA PRO A 733 11.82 9.36 -25.13
C PRO A 733 12.29 8.18 -24.27
N ASP A 734 13.38 7.52 -24.66
CA ASP A 734 13.87 6.30 -23.99
C ASP A 734 14.26 6.58 -22.53
N ILE A 735 14.85 7.75 -22.29
CA ILE A 735 15.23 8.23 -20.95
C ILE A 735 13.98 8.57 -20.14
N LEU A 736 12.96 9.17 -20.75
CA LEU A 736 11.69 9.42 -20.08
C LEU A 736 10.95 8.12 -19.73
N GLU A 737 10.87 7.14 -20.61
CA GLU A 737 10.18 5.86 -20.31
C GLU A 737 10.90 5.08 -19.20
N ASN A 738 12.23 5.04 -19.23
CA ASN A 738 13.03 4.46 -18.15
C ASN A 738 12.85 5.24 -16.82
N TRP A 739 12.79 6.57 -16.87
CA TRP A 739 12.55 7.41 -15.68
C TRP A 739 11.15 7.21 -15.09
N LEU A 740 10.11 7.15 -15.93
CA LEU A 740 8.73 6.88 -15.50
C LEU A 740 8.62 5.49 -14.86
N THR A 741 9.30 4.50 -15.43
CA THR A 741 9.39 3.14 -14.87
C THR A 741 10.15 3.14 -13.53
N THR A 742 11.25 3.89 -13.41
CA THR A 742 12.00 4.11 -12.16
C THR A 742 11.12 4.79 -11.08
N CYS A 743 10.23 5.70 -11.48
CA CYS A 743 9.23 6.31 -10.59
C CYS A 743 8.07 5.37 -10.20
N GLY A 744 8.05 4.12 -10.68
CA GLY A 744 7.02 3.13 -10.38
C GLY A 744 5.75 3.23 -11.23
N TYR A 745 5.76 4.00 -12.32
CA TYR A 745 4.63 4.05 -13.25
C TYR A 745 4.71 2.93 -14.28
N LEU A 746 3.55 2.43 -14.72
CA LEU A 746 3.47 1.46 -15.81
C LEU A 746 3.45 2.20 -17.15
N VAL A 747 4.43 1.95 -18.01
CA VAL A 747 4.49 2.46 -19.38
C VAL A 747 4.13 1.31 -20.35
N THR A 748 3.23 1.56 -21.29
CA THR A 748 2.82 0.59 -22.33
C THR A 748 2.22 1.31 -23.55
N ASP A 749 2.43 0.78 -24.75
CA ASP A 749 1.85 1.30 -26.00
C ASP A 749 2.01 2.83 -26.18
N GLY A 750 3.16 3.41 -25.77
CA GLY A 750 3.46 4.86 -25.84
C GLY A 750 2.72 5.73 -24.80
N HIS A 751 2.11 5.11 -23.78
CA HIS A 751 1.32 5.77 -22.75
C HIS A 751 1.81 5.41 -21.35
N VAL A 752 1.63 6.32 -20.39
CA VAL A 752 1.95 6.12 -18.97
C VAL A 752 0.67 6.07 -18.14
N LEU A 753 0.57 5.04 -17.30
CA LEU A 753 -0.59 4.71 -16.47
C LEU A 753 -0.29 5.02 -15.00
N THR A 754 -1.02 6.00 -14.44
CA THR A 754 -0.86 6.45 -13.05
C THR A 754 -1.82 5.77 -12.07
N ARG A 755 -3.03 5.40 -12.52
CA ARG A 755 -4.07 4.75 -11.69
C ARG A 755 -3.86 3.23 -11.62
N VAL A 756 -2.76 2.81 -10.97
CA VAL A 756 -2.37 1.39 -10.85
C VAL A 756 -2.89 0.66 -9.60
N GLY A 757 -3.62 1.34 -8.71
CA GLY A 757 -4.00 0.80 -7.39
C GLY A 757 -5.00 -0.36 -7.37
N SER A 758 -5.81 -0.56 -8.41
CA SER A 758 -6.77 -1.67 -8.50
C SER A 758 -6.76 -2.31 -9.89
N GLN A 759 -7.14 -3.59 -9.99
CA GLN A 759 -7.15 -4.29 -11.28
C GLN A 759 -8.21 -3.72 -12.24
N ALA A 760 -9.34 -3.24 -11.70
CA ALA A 760 -10.32 -2.50 -12.49
C ALA A 760 -9.75 -1.19 -13.04
N ALA A 761 -9.01 -0.41 -12.24
CA ALA A 761 -8.38 0.82 -12.69
C ALA A 761 -7.29 0.56 -13.75
N ARG A 762 -6.43 -0.45 -13.56
CA ARG A 762 -5.44 -0.87 -14.56
C ARG A 762 -6.08 -1.33 -15.88
N ALA A 763 -7.18 -2.08 -15.81
CA ALA A 763 -7.92 -2.50 -17.00
C ALA A 763 -8.65 -1.34 -17.69
N ALA A 764 -9.27 -0.42 -16.95
CA ALA A 764 -9.89 0.79 -17.49
C ALA A 764 -8.86 1.70 -18.20
N ALA A 765 -7.68 1.86 -17.60
CA ALA A 765 -6.56 2.59 -18.18
C ALA A 765 -6.07 1.93 -19.49
N LEU A 766 -5.83 0.61 -19.50
CA LEU A 766 -5.45 -0.12 -20.72
C LEU A 766 -6.53 -0.05 -21.82
N LEU A 767 -7.80 -0.25 -21.48
CA LEU A 767 -8.92 -0.11 -22.42
C LEU A 767 -8.99 1.31 -22.98
N SER A 768 -8.62 2.33 -22.20
CA SER A 768 -8.56 3.71 -22.67
C SER A 768 -7.42 4.00 -23.65
N VAL A 769 -6.35 3.19 -23.63
CA VAL A 769 -5.26 3.24 -24.63
C VAL A 769 -5.65 2.47 -25.89
N VAL A 770 -6.22 1.28 -25.74
CA VAL A 770 -6.56 0.37 -26.84
C VAL A 770 -7.81 0.81 -27.62
N GLY A 771 -8.74 1.52 -26.97
CA GLY A 771 -9.89 2.16 -27.63
C GLY A 771 -11.01 1.22 -28.12
N HIS A 772 -10.88 -0.10 -27.86
CA HIS A 772 -11.89 -1.10 -28.18
C HIS A 772 -11.98 -2.18 -27.08
N PRO A 773 -13.08 -2.97 -27.00
CA PRO A 773 -13.20 -4.04 -26.03
C PRO A 773 -12.09 -5.09 -26.13
N MET A 774 -11.72 -5.68 -25.00
CA MET A 774 -10.68 -6.72 -24.90
C MET A 774 -11.16 -7.91 -24.08
N THR A 775 -10.56 -9.08 -24.28
CA THR A 775 -10.79 -10.22 -23.39
C THR A 775 -10.02 -10.07 -22.07
N VAL A 776 -10.48 -10.77 -21.02
CA VAL A 776 -9.78 -10.87 -19.74
C VAL A 776 -8.33 -11.35 -19.92
N ALA A 777 -8.12 -12.35 -20.78
CA ALA A 777 -6.80 -12.93 -21.04
C ALA A 777 -5.85 -11.94 -21.75
N ASP A 778 -6.34 -11.17 -22.73
CA ASP A 778 -5.54 -10.15 -23.42
C ASP A 778 -5.12 -9.03 -22.47
N MET A 779 -6.06 -8.55 -21.62
CA MET A 779 -5.78 -7.50 -20.64
C MET A 779 -4.80 -7.97 -19.58
N TYR A 780 -4.99 -9.18 -19.04
CA TYR A 780 -4.08 -9.80 -18.08
C TYR A 780 -2.66 -9.94 -18.65
N THR A 781 -2.55 -10.40 -19.91
CA THR A 781 -1.27 -10.56 -20.61
C THR A 781 -0.56 -9.22 -20.83
N ARG A 782 -1.26 -8.18 -21.31
CA ARG A 782 -0.67 -6.84 -21.51
C ARG A 782 -0.28 -6.14 -20.20
N LEU A 783 -1.04 -6.33 -19.13
CA LEU A 783 -0.76 -5.71 -17.83
C LEU A 783 0.35 -6.42 -17.04
N ASN A 784 0.79 -7.61 -17.47
CA ASN A 784 1.78 -8.46 -16.81
C ASN A 784 1.53 -8.59 -15.29
N ASP A 785 0.28 -8.91 -14.92
CA ASP A 785 -0.18 -8.91 -13.54
C ASP A 785 0.30 -10.16 -12.77
N ALA A 786 0.92 -9.96 -11.59
CA ALA A 786 1.50 -11.05 -10.80
C ALA A 786 0.48 -11.90 -10.01
N LYS A 787 -0.83 -11.61 -10.13
CA LYS A 787 -1.90 -12.42 -9.53
C LYS A 787 -2.38 -13.47 -10.53
N THR A 788 -3.28 -14.37 -10.12
CA THR A 788 -3.90 -15.30 -11.08
C THR A 788 -4.93 -14.58 -11.96
N GLU A 789 -5.04 -15.00 -13.22
CA GLU A 789 -6.04 -14.47 -14.17
C GLU A 789 -7.48 -14.55 -13.60
N ARG A 790 -7.80 -15.58 -12.80
CA ARG A 790 -9.07 -15.70 -12.06
C ARG A 790 -9.26 -14.59 -11.01
N SER A 791 -8.19 -14.20 -10.30
CA SER A 791 -8.23 -13.07 -9.37
C SER A 791 -8.33 -11.73 -10.10
N PHE A 792 -7.70 -11.60 -11.27
CA PHE A 792 -7.80 -10.42 -12.13
C PHE A 792 -9.25 -10.26 -12.63
N ARG A 793 -9.83 -11.33 -13.21
CA ARG A 793 -11.22 -11.42 -13.68
C ARG A 793 -12.24 -10.99 -12.61
N ASN A 794 -12.09 -11.52 -11.39
CA ASN A 794 -12.95 -11.19 -10.25
C ASN A 794 -12.80 -9.72 -9.79
N GLY A 795 -11.68 -9.07 -10.09
CA GLY A 795 -11.44 -7.66 -9.76
C GLY A 795 -12.13 -6.69 -10.73
N LEU A 796 -12.34 -7.07 -12.00
CA LEU A 796 -12.96 -6.20 -13.02
C LEU A 796 -14.41 -5.85 -12.68
N ALA A 797 -15.17 -6.80 -12.15
CA ALA A 797 -16.58 -6.63 -11.77
C ALA A 797 -16.82 -5.66 -10.60
N ARG A 798 -15.76 -5.14 -9.96
CA ARG A 798 -15.82 -4.12 -8.91
C ARG A 798 -15.51 -2.71 -9.42
N GLY A 799 -15.26 -2.55 -10.73
CA GLY A 799 -14.96 -1.26 -11.35
C GLY A 799 -16.19 -0.55 -11.88
N GLY A 800 -16.61 0.55 -11.25
CA GLY A 800 -17.76 1.36 -11.69
C GLY A 800 -17.66 1.91 -13.13
N ASP A 801 -16.43 2.08 -13.64
CA ASP A 801 -16.10 2.56 -15.00
C ASP A 801 -16.07 1.45 -16.07
N LEU A 802 -16.16 0.18 -15.68
CA LEU A 802 -16.12 -0.96 -16.58
C LEU A 802 -17.52 -1.53 -16.83
N VAL A 803 -17.71 -2.13 -17.99
CA VAL A 803 -18.90 -2.91 -18.34
C VAL A 803 -18.48 -4.18 -19.07
N ARG A 804 -19.14 -5.30 -18.74
CA ARG A 804 -18.92 -6.59 -19.42
C ARG A 804 -19.76 -6.62 -20.69
N VAL A 805 -19.14 -6.84 -21.84
CA VAL A 805 -19.79 -6.79 -23.17
C VAL A 805 -19.75 -8.12 -23.91
N GLY A 806 -19.39 -9.20 -23.22
CA GLY A 806 -19.40 -10.56 -23.76
C GLY A 806 -19.01 -11.57 -22.70
N MET A 807 -18.92 -12.86 -23.08
CA MET A 807 -18.72 -13.93 -22.10
C MET A 807 -17.43 -13.78 -21.28
N ASP A 808 -16.33 -13.33 -21.88
CA ASP A 808 -15.08 -12.95 -21.18
C ASP A 808 -14.50 -11.62 -21.72
N SER A 809 -15.36 -10.73 -22.26
CA SER A 809 -14.97 -9.45 -22.86
C SER A 809 -15.47 -8.25 -22.06
N TRP A 810 -14.61 -7.24 -21.90
CA TRP A 810 -14.89 -6.02 -21.14
C TRP A 810 -14.61 -4.76 -21.95
N ALA A 811 -15.27 -3.68 -21.55
CA ALA A 811 -15.25 -2.37 -22.19
C ALA A 811 -15.30 -1.26 -21.14
N LEU A 812 -14.95 -0.04 -21.55
CA LEU A 812 -15.23 1.16 -20.76
C LEU A 812 -16.70 1.54 -20.88
N LYS A 813 -17.35 1.78 -19.74
CA LYS A 813 -18.78 2.09 -19.62
C LYS A 813 -19.20 3.32 -20.44
N ARG A 814 -18.30 4.32 -20.57
CA ARG A 814 -18.51 5.51 -21.40
C ARG A 814 -18.62 5.25 -22.92
N TRP A 815 -18.28 4.05 -23.40
CA TRP A 815 -18.47 3.68 -24.81
C TRP A 815 -19.93 3.34 -25.15
N GLY A 816 -20.82 3.18 -24.15
CA GLY A 816 -22.25 2.99 -24.38
C GLY A 816 -22.63 1.65 -25.03
N LEU A 817 -21.76 0.64 -24.92
CA LEU A 817 -22.03 -0.72 -25.38
C LEU A 817 -23.00 -1.43 -24.43
N GLU A 818 -23.79 -2.38 -24.94
CA GLU A 818 -24.75 -3.12 -24.12
C GLU A 818 -24.06 -4.09 -23.15
N GLU A 819 -24.60 -4.17 -21.92
CA GLU A 819 -24.10 -5.07 -20.89
C GLU A 819 -24.55 -6.53 -21.11
N TYR A 820 -23.58 -7.44 -21.05
CA TYR A 820 -23.76 -8.88 -21.03
C TYR A 820 -24.17 -9.37 -19.63
N THR A 821 -25.48 -9.26 -19.35
CA THR A 821 -26.15 -9.76 -18.14
C THR A 821 -26.30 -11.29 -18.11
N GLY A 822 -26.14 -11.96 -19.26
CA GLY A 822 -26.29 -13.41 -19.41
C GLY A 822 -27.42 -13.80 -20.36
N ILE A 823 -27.35 -15.04 -20.90
CA ILE A 823 -28.18 -15.45 -22.05
C ILE A 823 -29.68 -15.43 -21.75
N ALA A 824 -30.11 -15.85 -20.56
CA ALA A 824 -31.52 -15.85 -20.17
C ALA A 824 -32.11 -14.43 -20.14
N ASP A 825 -31.45 -13.49 -19.47
CA ASP A 825 -31.90 -12.10 -19.40
C ASP A 825 -31.81 -11.39 -20.75
N LEU A 826 -30.76 -11.61 -21.55
CA LEU A 826 -30.66 -11.07 -22.90
C LEU A 826 -31.81 -11.55 -23.81
N ILE A 827 -32.18 -12.84 -23.75
CA ILE A 827 -33.38 -13.36 -24.42
C ILE A 827 -34.64 -12.69 -23.85
N GLY A 828 -34.74 -12.56 -22.52
CA GLY A 828 -35.84 -11.86 -21.84
C GLY A 828 -36.04 -10.44 -22.35
N ARG A 829 -34.98 -9.62 -22.33
CA ARG A 829 -35.00 -8.23 -22.81
C ARG A 829 -35.36 -8.12 -24.30
N ARG A 830 -34.87 -9.02 -25.17
CA ARG A 830 -35.29 -9.08 -26.58
C ARG A 830 -36.77 -9.48 -26.73
N VAL A 831 -37.27 -10.44 -25.95
CA VAL A 831 -38.68 -10.88 -25.94
C VAL A 831 -39.61 -9.78 -25.43
N ASP A 832 -39.27 -9.13 -24.32
CA ASP A 832 -40.08 -8.06 -23.72
C ASP A 832 -40.13 -6.84 -24.64
N ALA A 833 -39.02 -6.46 -25.28
CA ALA A 833 -39.00 -5.41 -26.30
C ALA A 833 -39.86 -5.77 -27.53
N ALA A 834 -39.93 -7.05 -27.91
CA ALA A 834 -40.81 -7.50 -28.98
C ALA A 834 -42.30 -7.42 -28.59
N VAL A 835 -42.65 -7.81 -27.37
CA VAL A 835 -44.01 -7.69 -26.81
C VAL A 835 -44.43 -6.23 -26.68
N ALA A 836 -43.55 -5.35 -26.19
CA ALA A 836 -43.78 -3.90 -26.15
C ALA A 836 -43.98 -3.29 -27.56
N ALA A 837 -43.33 -3.85 -28.57
CA ALA A 837 -43.54 -3.50 -29.99
C ALA A 837 -44.77 -4.19 -30.63
N GLY A 838 -45.62 -4.88 -29.86
CA GLY A 838 -46.84 -5.51 -30.34
C GLY A 838 -46.65 -6.84 -31.09
N ARG A 839 -45.47 -7.47 -30.99
CA ARG A 839 -45.21 -8.82 -31.52
C ARG A 839 -45.50 -9.87 -30.44
N GLU A 840 -45.87 -11.08 -30.83
CA GLU A 840 -46.14 -12.16 -29.86
C GLU A 840 -44.86 -12.77 -29.23
N GLY A 841 -43.68 -12.38 -29.69
CA GLY A 841 -42.37 -12.91 -29.26
C GLY A 841 -41.27 -12.62 -30.29
N VAL A 842 -40.16 -13.35 -30.21
CA VAL A 842 -39.00 -13.25 -31.14
C VAL A 842 -38.69 -14.64 -31.73
N ALA A 843 -38.21 -14.73 -32.97
CA ALA A 843 -37.80 -16.02 -33.51
C ALA A 843 -36.53 -16.55 -32.82
N VAL A 844 -36.42 -17.87 -32.65
CA VAL A 844 -35.21 -18.52 -32.12
C VAL A 844 -33.97 -18.16 -32.95
N ASP A 845 -34.11 -18.12 -34.28
CA ASP A 845 -33.00 -17.83 -35.17
C ASP A 845 -32.61 -16.34 -35.15
N ASP A 846 -33.57 -15.40 -34.99
CA ASP A 846 -33.27 -13.99 -34.74
C ASP A 846 -32.42 -13.82 -33.46
N LEU A 847 -32.78 -14.52 -32.37
CA LEU A 847 -32.04 -14.49 -31.10
C LEU A 847 -30.64 -15.10 -31.22
N ILE A 848 -30.47 -16.12 -32.07
CA ILE A 848 -29.15 -16.71 -32.36
C ILE A 848 -28.30 -15.68 -33.10
N ASP A 849 -28.80 -15.15 -34.22
CA ASP A 849 -28.06 -14.23 -35.07
C ASP A 849 -27.73 -12.91 -34.35
N ASP A 850 -28.55 -12.50 -33.38
CA ASP A 850 -28.31 -11.33 -32.53
C ASP A 850 -27.23 -11.61 -31.49
N LEU A 851 -27.47 -12.56 -30.58
CA LEU A 851 -26.61 -12.76 -29.42
C LEU A 851 -25.24 -13.38 -29.80
N THR A 852 -25.17 -14.18 -30.87
CA THR A 852 -23.89 -14.70 -31.39
C THR A 852 -23.02 -13.57 -31.94
N ARG A 853 -23.64 -12.59 -32.64
CA ARG A 853 -22.95 -11.47 -33.29
C ARG A 853 -22.48 -10.40 -32.29
N GLU A 854 -23.30 -10.13 -31.29
CA GLU A 854 -23.09 -9.02 -30.34
C GLU A 854 -22.28 -9.45 -29.11
N PHE A 855 -22.53 -10.66 -28.57
CA PHE A 855 -21.93 -11.12 -27.31
C PHE A 855 -21.05 -12.38 -27.45
N GLY A 856 -20.94 -12.93 -28.66
CA GLY A 856 -20.10 -14.11 -28.96
C GLY A 856 -20.62 -15.44 -28.38
N VAL A 857 -21.89 -15.51 -27.95
CA VAL A 857 -22.46 -16.73 -27.34
C VAL A 857 -22.80 -17.79 -28.40
N SER A 858 -22.74 -19.07 -28.04
CA SER A 858 -23.00 -20.14 -29.01
C SER A 858 -24.48 -20.34 -29.29
N ALA A 859 -24.82 -20.59 -30.56
CA ALA A 859 -26.17 -20.91 -31.03
C ALA A 859 -26.79 -22.16 -30.37
N SER A 860 -25.98 -23.05 -29.79
CA SER A 860 -26.48 -24.15 -28.93
C SER A 860 -26.97 -23.60 -27.59
N SER A 861 -26.19 -22.76 -26.92
CA SER A 861 -26.56 -22.14 -25.64
C SER A 861 -27.82 -21.29 -25.76
N VAL A 862 -27.92 -20.45 -26.80
CA VAL A 862 -29.13 -19.62 -27.05
C VAL A 862 -30.37 -20.50 -27.17
N ARG A 863 -30.30 -21.64 -27.88
CA ARG A 863 -31.41 -22.61 -27.97
C ARG A 863 -31.74 -23.29 -26.65
N THR A 864 -30.74 -23.63 -25.83
CA THR A 864 -30.96 -24.20 -24.49
C THR A 864 -31.69 -23.22 -23.57
N TYR A 865 -31.25 -21.95 -23.51
CA TYR A 865 -31.92 -20.94 -22.68
C TYR A 865 -33.30 -20.54 -23.22
N ALA A 866 -33.48 -20.44 -24.54
CA ALA A 866 -34.78 -20.20 -25.19
C ALA A 866 -35.81 -21.33 -24.96
N ALA A 867 -35.38 -22.48 -24.45
CA ALA A 867 -36.22 -23.63 -24.07
C ALA A 867 -36.27 -23.88 -22.55
N SER A 868 -35.61 -23.05 -21.74
CA SER A 868 -35.60 -23.16 -20.27
C SER A 868 -36.92 -22.65 -19.63
N GLY A 869 -37.08 -22.81 -18.31
CA GLY A 869 -38.36 -22.64 -17.62
C GLY A 869 -39.03 -21.27 -17.78
N GLU A 870 -38.26 -20.18 -17.86
CA GLU A 870 -38.79 -18.82 -18.06
C GLU A 870 -39.42 -18.59 -19.45
N PHE A 871 -39.15 -19.47 -20.41
CA PHE A 871 -39.53 -19.29 -21.80
C PHE A 871 -40.33 -20.48 -22.36
N THR A 872 -41.10 -20.22 -23.40
CA THR A 872 -41.72 -21.23 -24.27
C THR A 872 -41.38 -20.92 -25.71
N SER A 873 -40.90 -21.93 -26.45
CA SER A 873 -40.71 -21.83 -27.90
C SER A 873 -41.81 -22.60 -28.63
N THR A 874 -42.67 -21.89 -29.34
CA THR A 874 -43.79 -22.46 -30.10
C THR A 874 -43.72 -21.99 -31.54
N GLY A 875 -43.68 -22.93 -32.49
CA GLY A 875 -43.53 -22.63 -33.91
C GLY A 875 -42.23 -21.89 -34.27
N GLY A 876 -41.18 -22.02 -33.44
CA GLY A 876 -39.93 -21.27 -33.59
C GLY A 876 -39.95 -19.86 -32.98
N THR A 877 -41.07 -19.42 -32.38
CA THR A 877 -41.15 -18.14 -31.66
C THR A 877 -40.98 -18.36 -30.16
N VAL A 878 -39.98 -17.70 -29.55
CA VAL A 878 -39.73 -17.63 -28.11
C VAL A 878 -40.61 -16.56 -27.47
N ARG A 879 -41.22 -16.89 -26.34
CA ARG A 879 -42.11 -16.05 -25.53
C ARG A 879 -41.81 -16.29 -24.06
N ARG A 880 -42.06 -15.32 -23.16
CA ARG A 880 -42.08 -15.60 -21.70
C ARG A 880 -43.19 -16.61 -21.38
N ARG A 881 -42.92 -17.53 -20.47
CA ARG A 881 -43.92 -18.52 -20.01
C ARG A 881 -44.92 -17.85 -19.07
N THR A 882 -46.21 -18.15 -19.27
CA THR A 882 -47.33 -17.66 -18.44
C THR A 882 -47.90 -18.70 -17.48
N GLU A 883 -47.50 -19.96 -17.64
CA GLU A 883 -47.86 -21.09 -16.77
C GLU A 883 -46.74 -21.32 -15.74
N PRO A 884 -47.04 -21.64 -14.47
CA PRO A 884 -46.02 -21.94 -13.47
C PRO A 884 -45.22 -23.18 -13.89
N VAL A 885 -43.89 -23.11 -13.79
CA VAL A 885 -43.02 -24.27 -14.03
C VAL A 885 -43.18 -25.22 -12.84
N VAL A 886 -43.44 -26.51 -13.11
CA VAL A 886 -43.55 -27.55 -12.07
C VAL A 886 -42.45 -28.59 -12.28
N ASN A 887 -41.75 -28.97 -11.21
CA ASN A 887 -40.75 -30.03 -11.25
C ASN A 887 -41.44 -31.40 -11.33
N SER A 888 -41.45 -31.99 -12.53
CA SER A 888 -42.17 -33.23 -12.86
C SER A 888 -41.29 -34.48 -12.90
N ALA A 889 -40.06 -34.42 -12.37
CA ALA A 889 -39.17 -35.58 -12.29
C ALA A 889 -39.71 -36.68 -11.34
N ASP A 890 -39.63 -37.96 -11.71
CA ASP A 890 -39.89 -39.07 -10.77
C ASP A 890 -38.65 -39.25 -9.86
N PRO A 891 -38.77 -39.14 -8.53
CA PRO A 891 -37.69 -39.48 -7.60
C PRO A 891 -37.16 -40.91 -7.79
N ALA A 892 -38.04 -41.84 -8.15
CA ALA A 892 -37.67 -43.24 -8.36
C ALA A 892 -36.86 -43.46 -9.65
N GLU A 893 -36.96 -42.57 -10.64
CA GLU A 893 -36.17 -42.60 -11.89
C GLU A 893 -34.96 -41.67 -11.84
N SER A 894 -34.75 -40.95 -10.75
CA SER A 894 -33.61 -40.06 -10.53
C SER A 894 -32.43 -40.81 -9.91
N ASN A 895 -31.29 -40.85 -10.61
CA ASN A 895 -30.08 -41.54 -10.13
C ASN A 895 -29.57 -40.99 -8.77
N GLY A 896 -28.92 -41.82 -7.96
CA GLY A 896 -28.43 -41.48 -6.62
C GLY A 896 -29.50 -41.34 -5.54
N LEU A 897 -30.80 -41.33 -5.88
CA LEU A 897 -31.88 -41.22 -4.90
C LEU A 897 -32.42 -42.59 -4.50
N TYR A 898 -32.42 -42.91 -3.22
CA TYR A 898 -32.88 -44.20 -2.70
C TYR A 898 -33.90 -44.00 -1.58
N MET A 899 -34.87 -44.91 -1.52
CA MET A 899 -35.93 -44.92 -0.52
C MET A 899 -35.37 -45.36 0.82
N ARG A 900 -35.48 -44.50 1.84
CA ARG A 900 -35.03 -44.76 3.20
C ARG A 900 -36.04 -44.19 4.20
N ASP A 901 -36.41 -45.00 5.20
CA ASP A 901 -37.34 -44.60 6.27
C ASP A 901 -38.64 -43.95 5.73
N GLY A 902 -39.12 -44.46 4.58
CA GLY A 902 -40.33 -44.01 3.86
C GLY A 902 -40.17 -42.83 2.92
N ARG A 903 -38.97 -42.23 2.78
CA ARG A 903 -38.72 -40.98 2.04
C ARG A 903 -37.53 -41.12 1.07
N TRP A 904 -37.42 -40.23 0.08
CA TRP A 904 -36.33 -40.27 -0.91
C TRP A 904 -35.10 -39.49 -0.41
N CYS A 905 -33.98 -40.20 -0.22
CA CYS A 905 -32.72 -39.61 0.23
C CYS A 905 -31.65 -39.71 -0.86
N LEU A 906 -30.82 -38.69 -1.02
CA LEU A 906 -29.66 -38.70 -1.91
C LEU A 906 -28.47 -39.36 -1.22
N LEU A 907 -27.87 -40.36 -1.87
CA LEU A 907 -26.62 -40.99 -1.44
C LEU A 907 -25.44 -40.33 -2.16
N LEU A 908 -24.59 -39.62 -1.42
CA LEU A 908 -23.52 -38.79 -1.95
C LEU A 908 -22.13 -39.28 -1.51
N THR A 909 -21.20 -39.39 -2.46
CA THR A 909 -19.77 -39.56 -2.16
C THR A 909 -19.13 -38.18 -1.95
N VAL A 910 -18.37 -38.03 -0.86
CA VAL A 910 -17.72 -36.77 -0.46
C VAL A 910 -16.53 -36.48 -1.38
N THR A 911 -16.49 -35.27 -1.94
CA THR A 911 -15.42 -34.79 -2.83
C THR A 911 -14.59 -33.69 -2.16
N ALA A 912 -13.44 -33.36 -2.76
CA ALA A 912 -12.64 -32.23 -2.32
C ALA A 912 -13.40 -30.89 -2.41
N ASP A 913 -14.37 -30.73 -3.32
CA ASP A 913 -15.18 -29.51 -3.42
C ASP A 913 -16.25 -29.40 -2.34
N HIS A 914 -16.85 -30.52 -1.92
CA HIS A 914 -17.77 -30.53 -0.78
C HIS A 914 -17.03 -30.15 0.52
N LEU A 915 -15.77 -30.57 0.67
CA LEU A 915 -14.90 -30.22 1.80
C LEU A 915 -14.32 -28.79 1.72
N ARG A 916 -14.06 -28.27 0.51
CA ARG A 916 -13.73 -26.84 0.33
C ARG A 916 -14.91 -25.95 0.76
N GLY A 917 -16.13 -26.39 0.44
CA GLY A 917 -17.37 -25.72 0.81
C GLY A 917 -18.16 -25.14 -0.36
N SER A 918 -17.99 -25.69 -1.56
CA SER A 918 -18.85 -25.38 -2.71
C SER A 918 -20.29 -25.89 -2.49
N GLY A 919 -21.29 -25.15 -2.97
CA GLY A 919 -22.61 -25.71 -3.28
C GLY A 919 -22.54 -26.58 -4.54
N PHE A 920 -23.53 -27.44 -4.75
CA PHE A 920 -23.51 -28.44 -5.83
C PHE A 920 -24.91 -28.80 -6.36
N THR A 921 -24.96 -29.32 -7.58
CA THR A 921 -26.17 -29.80 -8.25
C THR A 921 -26.65 -31.12 -7.66
N VAL A 922 -27.97 -31.28 -7.49
CA VAL A 922 -28.60 -32.53 -7.03
C VAL A 922 -29.63 -33.02 -8.07
N PRO A 923 -29.98 -34.32 -8.08
CA PRO A 923 -31.00 -34.85 -9.00
C PRO A 923 -32.35 -34.17 -8.76
N ASN A 924 -33.05 -33.79 -9.84
CA ASN A 924 -34.35 -33.09 -9.73
C ASN A 924 -35.43 -33.88 -9.01
N GLY A 925 -35.35 -35.22 -8.96
CA GLY A 925 -36.24 -36.03 -8.13
C GLY A 925 -36.12 -35.80 -6.63
N LEU A 926 -35.03 -35.19 -6.14
CA LEU A 926 -34.86 -34.90 -4.71
C LEU A 926 -35.73 -33.70 -4.28
N THR A 927 -36.05 -32.83 -5.23
CA THR A 927 -36.87 -31.63 -5.07
C THR A 927 -38.25 -31.76 -5.72
N ALA A 928 -38.53 -32.88 -6.42
CA ALA A 928 -39.82 -33.12 -7.04
C ALA A 928 -40.85 -33.53 -5.98
N GLY A 929 -41.93 -32.76 -5.85
CA GLY A 929 -42.88 -32.88 -4.75
C GLY A 929 -42.61 -31.91 -3.58
N LEU A 930 -41.47 -31.21 -3.57
CA LEU A 930 -41.34 -29.97 -2.81
C LEU A 930 -42.03 -28.84 -3.58
N ASP A 931 -42.73 -27.95 -2.88
CA ASP A 931 -43.47 -26.82 -3.48
C ASP A 931 -42.51 -25.65 -3.83
N LEU A 932 -41.49 -25.95 -4.63
CA LEU A 932 -40.49 -24.96 -5.08
C LEU A 932 -41.01 -24.14 -6.25
N ALA A 933 -41.16 -22.84 -6.04
CA ALA A 933 -41.27 -21.90 -7.15
C ALA A 933 -39.93 -21.81 -7.92
N TRP A 934 -40.03 -21.58 -9.23
CA TRP A 934 -38.88 -21.54 -10.14
C TRP A 934 -37.92 -20.38 -9.80
N ASN A 935 -36.62 -20.68 -9.69
CA ASN A 935 -35.55 -19.80 -9.20
C ASN A 935 -35.67 -19.34 -7.74
N GLU A 936 -36.75 -19.66 -7.01
CA GLU A 936 -36.89 -19.25 -5.60
C GLU A 936 -36.15 -20.21 -4.64
N PRO A 937 -35.42 -19.70 -3.63
CA PRO A 937 -34.72 -20.52 -2.66
C PRO A 937 -35.63 -20.96 -1.51
N LEU A 938 -35.77 -22.27 -1.32
CA LEU A 938 -36.30 -22.82 -0.07
C LEU A 938 -35.17 -22.89 0.97
N MET A 939 -35.42 -22.28 2.13
CA MET A 939 -34.51 -22.31 3.27
C MET A 939 -34.99 -23.39 4.25
N LEU A 940 -34.24 -24.50 4.32
CA LEU A 940 -34.55 -25.65 5.17
C LEU A 940 -33.74 -25.59 6.48
N PRO A 941 -34.36 -25.69 7.66
CA PRO A 941 -33.62 -25.70 8.92
C PRO A 941 -32.78 -26.98 9.07
N SER A 942 -31.62 -26.89 9.72
CA SER A 942 -30.80 -28.04 10.15
C SER A 942 -30.21 -27.81 11.54
N ASP A 943 -29.67 -28.85 12.18
CA ASP A 943 -28.98 -28.74 13.47
C ASP A 943 -27.76 -27.79 13.45
N LEU A 944 -27.23 -27.47 12.27
CA LEU A 944 -26.09 -26.56 12.07
C LEU A 944 -26.49 -25.24 11.37
N GLY A 945 -27.78 -24.90 11.34
CA GLY A 945 -28.34 -23.70 10.70
C GLY A 945 -29.00 -23.96 9.34
N GLU A 946 -29.60 -22.94 8.73
CA GLU A 946 -30.43 -23.10 7.54
C GLU A 946 -29.65 -23.45 6.27
N HIS A 947 -30.23 -24.30 5.42
CA HIS A 947 -29.71 -24.71 4.12
C HIS A 947 -30.57 -24.17 2.98
N ARG A 948 -29.94 -23.46 2.05
CA ARG A 948 -30.55 -23.11 0.76
C ARG A 948 -30.65 -24.33 -0.14
N VAL A 949 -31.86 -24.62 -0.61
CA VAL A 949 -32.17 -25.50 -1.74
C VAL A 949 -32.83 -24.67 -2.82
N THR A 950 -32.42 -24.82 -4.08
CA THR A 950 -32.97 -24.10 -5.23
C THR A 950 -33.26 -25.03 -6.39
N TRP A 951 -34.23 -24.66 -7.23
CA TRP A 951 -34.50 -25.31 -8.51
C TRP A 951 -34.77 -24.23 -9.57
N GLY A 952 -34.02 -24.25 -10.69
CA GLY A 952 -34.11 -23.19 -11.69
C GLY A 952 -33.02 -23.15 -12.75
N GLY A 953 -32.82 -21.98 -13.36
CA GLY A 953 -31.84 -21.73 -14.42
C GLY A 953 -32.16 -22.48 -15.73
N ILE A 954 -31.55 -23.65 -15.93
CA ILE A 954 -31.88 -24.57 -17.06
C ILE A 954 -32.86 -25.67 -16.59
N GLY A 955 -33.30 -25.61 -15.32
CA GLY A 955 -34.20 -26.57 -14.69
C GLY A 955 -33.49 -27.59 -13.82
N ASN A 956 -32.30 -27.26 -13.32
CA ASN A 956 -31.52 -28.10 -12.41
C ASN A 956 -31.81 -27.71 -10.96
N SER A 957 -31.71 -28.68 -10.06
CA SER A 957 -31.78 -28.49 -8.62
C SER A 957 -30.38 -28.38 -8.01
N SER A 958 -30.21 -27.56 -6.98
CA SER A 958 -28.93 -27.43 -6.28
C SER A 958 -29.10 -27.16 -4.79
N VAL A 959 -28.05 -27.49 -4.03
CA VAL A 959 -28.00 -27.34 -2.58
C VAL A 959 -26.76 -26.51 -2.21
N GLY A 960 -26.91 -25.65 -1.20
CA GLY A 960 -25.80 -24.89 -0.61
C GLY A 960 -24.73 -25.76 0.04
N SER A 961 -23.65 -25.12 0.51
CA SER A 961 -22.49 -25.79 1.09
C SER A 961 -22.85 -26.76 2.23
N ILE A 962 -22.49 -28.03 2.09
CA ILE A 962 -22.66 -29.06 3.14
C ILE A 962 -21.44 -29.19 4.07
N ARG A 963 -20.38 -28.41 3.84
CA ARG A 963 -19.08 -28.52 4.53
C ARG A 963 -19.21 -28.62 6.06
N ARG A 964 -20.03 -27.76 6.69
CA ARG A 964 -20.24 -27.77 8.15
C ARG A 964 -20.71 -29.12 8.71
N HIS A 965 -21.53 -29.86 7.95
CA HIS A 965 -21.96 -31.21 8.35
C HIS A 965 -20.84 -32.23 8.15
N LEU A 966 -20.06 -32.11 7.08
CA LEU A 966 -18.93 -32.99 6.82
C LEU A 966 -17.82 -32.80 7.87
N GLU A 967 -17.59 -31.58 8.34
CA GLU A 967 -16.66 -31.26 9.42
C GLU A 967 -17.14 -31.80 10.78
N GLU A 968 -18.42 -31.62 11.14
CA GLU A 968 -19.02 -32.17 12.37
C GLU A 968 -19.03 -33.72 12.38
N LEU A 969 -19.23 -34.35 11.22
CA LEU A 969 -19.17 -35.81 11.04
C LEU A 969 -17.73 -36.35 10.88
N GLY A 970 -16.72 -35.48 10.77
CA GLY A 970 -15.32 -35.86 10.58
C GLY A 970 -14.97 -36.49 9.23
N CYS A 971 -15.81 -36.27 8.20
CA CYS A 971 -15.72 -36.91 6.90
C CYS A 971 -14.50 -36.46 6.06
N ARG A 972 -14.07 -37.36 5.18
CA ARG A 972 -12.95 -37.20 4.24
C ARG A 972 -13.41 -37.41 2.80
N ALA A 973 -12.59 -37.03 1.83
CA ALA A 973 -12.85 -37.32 0.42
C ALA A 973 -12.86 -38.84 0.19
N GLY A 974 -13.92 -39.36 -0.44
CA GLY A 974 -14.18 -40.79 -0.59
C GLY A 974 -15.19 -41.38 0.41
N ASP A 975 -15.47 -40.70 1.53
CA ASP A 975 -16.53 -41.12 2.45
C ASP A 975 -17.91 -40.96 1.81
N ARG A 976 -18.93 -41.65 2.35
CA ARG A 976 -20.31 -41.61 1.84
C ARG A 976 -21.24 -41.00 2.89
N VAL A 977 -22.16 -40.14 2.46
CA VAL A 977 -23.18 -39.52 3.31
C VAL A 977 -24.55 -39.59 2.65
N TRP A 978 -25.59 -39.68 3.48
CA TRP A 978 -26.98 -39.49 3.09
C TRP A 978 -27.37 -38.02 3.26
N ILE A 979 -28.07 -37.47 2.28
CA ILE A 979 -28.72 -36.16 2.34
C ILE A 979 -30.23 -36.37 2.24
N ASP A 980 -30.95 -35.79 3.19
CA ASP A 980 -32.38 -35.97 3.39
C ASP A 980 -33.02 -34.60 3.65
N LEU A 981 -34.05 -34.28 2.87
CA LEU A 981 -34.77 -32.99 2.88
C LEU A 981 -36.10 -33.03 3.67
N HIS A 982 -36.45 -34.17 4.26
CA HIS A 982 -37.65 -34.36 5.09
C HIS A 982 -38.92 -33.80 4.46
N ASP A 983 -39.13 -34.10 3.17
CA ASP A 983 -40.27 -33.66 2.35
C ASP A 983 -40.53 -32.13 2.37
N GLY A 984 -39.50 -31.34 2.68
CA GLY A 984 -39.54 -29.88 2.76
C GLY A 984 -39.50 -29.31 4.18
N GLU A 985 -39.48 -30.14 5.22
CA GLU A 985 -39.47 -29.68 6.62
C GLU A 985 -38.07 -29.39 7.17
N ARG A 986 -37.03 -30.12 6.71
CA ARG A 986 -35.71 -30.10 7.36
C ARG A 986 -34.58 -30.58 6.46
N PHE A 987 -33.42 -29.94 6.53
CA PHE A 987 -32.19 -30.44 5.90
C PHE A 987 -31.38 -31.26 6.90
N THR A 988 -30.96 -32.47 6.52
CA THR A 988 -30.06 -33.29 7.33
C THR A 988 -29.01 -33.99 6.48
N VAL A 989 -27.83 -34.19 7.06
CA VAL A 989 -26.76 -35.03 6.53
C VAL A 989 -26.42 -36.09 7.57
N THR A 990 -26.30 -37.35 7.17
CA THR A 990 -25.89 -38.45 8.08
C THR A 990 -24.87 -39.36 7.40
N PRO A 991 -23.98 -40.03 8.15
CA PRO A 991 -23.06 -41.00 7.56
C PRO A 991 -23.80 -42.13 6.83
N ALA A 992 -23.30 -42.52 5.67
CA ALA A 992 -23.65 -43.78 5.02
C ALA A 992 -22.57 -44.83 5.33
N ALA A 993 -22.86 -46.11 5.08
CA ALA A 993 -21.85 -47.15 5.23
C ALA A 993 -20.70 -46.91 4.21
N PRO A 994 -19.42 -46.96 4.63
CA PRO A 994 -18.29 -46.80 3.72
C PRO A 994 -18.10 -48.05 2.86
N TRP A 995 -17.51 -47.89 1.66
CA TRP A 995 -17.22 -48.99 0.75
C TRP A 995 -16.36 -50.09 1.42
N PRO A 996 -16.84 -51.34 1.49
CA PRO A 996 -16.04 -52.46 2.00
C PRO A 996 -14.77 -52.67 1.18
N ALA A 997 -13.63 -52.85 1.86
CA ALA A 997 -12.31 -52.99 1.23
C ALA A 997 -12.15 -54.19 0.28
N GLN A 998 -13.10 -55.14 0.32
CA GLN A 998 -13.21 -56.26 -0.63
C GLN A 998 -13.70 -55.84 -2.03
N PHE A 999 -14.22 -54.62 -2.20
CA PHE A 999 -14.70 -54.07 -3.47
C PHE A 999 -13.79 -52.95 -4.04
N SER A 1000 -12.66 -52.65 -3.39
CA SER A 1000 -11.75 -51.58 -3.78
C SER A 1000 -10.50 -52.08 -4.54
N GLY A 1001 -10.61 -53.17 -5.29
CA GLY A 1001 -9.55 -53.73 -6.12
C GLY A 1001 -10.03 -54.95 -6.93
N ASP A 1002 -9.35 -55.24 -8.04
CA ASP A 1002 -9.74 -56.31 -8.98
C ASP A 1002 -9.76 -57.69 -8.30
N GLY A 1003 -10.93 -58.33 -8.26
CA GLY A 1003 -11.13 -59.66 -7.69
C GLY A 1003 -12.18 -60.46 -8.47
N ASP A 1004 -11.88 -61.74 -8.74
CA ASP A 1004 -12.76 -62.64 -9.48
C ASP A 1004 -14.09 -62.86 -8.72
N GLY A 1005 -15.17 -62.29 -9.26
CA GLY A 1005 -16.47 -62.26 -8.59
C GLY A 1005 -17.30 -63.53 -8.74
N ASP A 1006 -17.36 -64.33 -7.68
CA ASP A 1006 -18.49 -65.24 -7.41
C ASP A 1006 -19.80 -64.43 -7.24
N GLY A 1007 -20.92 -64.98 -7.69
CA GLY A 1007 -22.19 -64.25 -7.84
C GLY A 1007 -22.85 -63.73 -6.55
N ASP A 1008 -22.35 -64.07 -5.36
CA ASP A 1008 -22.79 -63.39 -4.13
C ASP A 1008 -22.12 -62.02 -3.96
N GLY A 1009 -20.86 -61.87 -4.39
CA GLY A 1009 -20.11 -60.62 -4.30
C GLY A 1009 -20.78 -59.48 -5.09
N ASP A 1010 -21.30 -59.80 -6.27
CA ASP A 1010 -22.06 -58.87 -7.12
C ASP A 1010 -23.36 -58.39 -6.45
N MET A 1011 -24.12 -59.28 -5.79
CA MET A 1011 -25.34 -58.92 -5.05
C MET A 1011 -25.03 -58.14 -3.76
N ALA A 1012 -23.92 -58.46 -3.08
CA ALA A 1012 -23.43 -57.71 -1.94
C ALA A 1012 -22.97 -56.30 -2.34
N TRP A 1013 -22.30 -56.16 -3.49
CA TRP A 1013 -21.94 -54.88 -4.08
C TRP A 1013 -23.18 -54.05 -4.40
N LEU A 1014 -24.19 -54.62 -5.07
CA LEU A 1014 -25.45 -53.93 -5.39
C LEU A 1014 -26.22 -53.45 -4.15
N ALA A 1015 -26.31 -54.28 -3.11
CA ALA A 1015 -26.92 -53.88 -1.84
C ALA A 1015 -26.16 -52.69 -1.23
N HIS A 1016 -24.83 -52.71 -1.25
CA HIS A 1016 -24.04 -51.60 -0.75
C HIS A 1016 -24.05 -50.36 -1.67
N HIS A 1017 -24.19 -50.52 -2.99
CA HIS A 1017 -24.31 -49.44 -3.97
C HIS A 1017 -25.50 -48.54 -3.63
N VAL A 1018 -26.67 -49.13 -3.38
CA VAL A 1018 -27.88 -48.44 -2.90
C VAL A 1018 -27.81 -48.03 -1.41
N GLY A 1019 -26.69 -48.27 -0.74
CA GLY A 1019 -26.40 -47.80 0.61
C GLY A 1019 -26.87 -48.69 1.77
N ALA A 1020 -27.17 -49.97 1.51
CA ALA A 1020 -27.51 -50.92 2.57
C ALA A 1020 -26.31 -51.25 3.47
N ASP A 1021 -26.61 -51.73 4.68
CA ASP A 1021 -25.60 -52.15 5.66
C ASP A 1021 -24.82 -53.39 5.17
N PRO A 1022 -23.47 -53.41 5.22
CA PRO A 1022 -22.67 -54.56 4.83
C PRO A 1022 -23.00 -55.88 5.56
N SER A 1023 -23.65 -55.82 6.73
CA SER A 1023 -24.12 -56.99 7.48
C SER A 1023 -25.47 -57.56 7.00
N THR A 1024 -26.08 -56.97 5.94
CA THR A 1024 -27.36 -57.43 5.37
C THR A 1024 -27.27 -58.91 4.93
N PRO A 1025 -28.11 -59.81 5.48
CA PRO A 1025 -28.15 -61.22 5.13
C PRO A 1025 -28.34 -61.46 3.63
N GLU A 1026 -27.68 -62.48 3.10
CA GLU A 1026 -27.67 -62.86 1.67
C GLU A 1026 -29.08 -62.95 1.07
N ASP A 1027 -30.00 -63.61 1.78
CA ASP A 1027 -31.39 -63.80 1.40
C ASP A 1027 -32.23 -62.50 1.40
N ALA A 1028 -31.80 -61.49 2.16
CA ALA A 1028 -32.44 -60.17 2.24
C ALA A 1028 -31.87 -59.12 1.25
N ARG A 1029 -30.67 -59.34 0.67
CA ARG A 1029 -30.02 -58.35 -0.22
C ARG A 1029 -30.90 -57.94 -1.40
N CYS A 1030 -31.58 -58.90 -2.02
CA CYS A 1030 -32.43 -58.62 -3.20
C CYS A 1030 -33.71 -57.84 -2.84
N SER A 1031 -34.29 -58.06 -1.65
CA SER A 1031 -35.48 -57.31 -1.21
C SER A 1031 -35.11 -55.90 -0.76
N VAL A 1032 -33.97 -55.71 -0.08
CA VAL A 1032 -33.48 -54.38 0.31
C VAL A 1032 -33.17 -53.52 -0.93
N VAL A 1033 -32.57 -54.09 -1.98
CA VAL A 1033 -32.37 -53.38 -3.27
C VAL A 1033 -33.70 -53.03 -3.94
N ALA A 1034 -34.74 -53.86 -3.82
CA ALA A 1034 -36.07 -53.55 -4.33
C ALA A 1034 -36.74 -52.40 -3.54
N GLU A 1035 -36.72 -52.48 -2.21
CA GLU A 1035 -37.25 -51.46 -1.30
C GLU A 1035 -36.58 -50.10 -1.54
N ALA A 1036 -35.24 -50.06 -1.62
CA ALA A 1036 -34.45 -48.86 -1.90
C ALA A 1036 -34.77 -48.19 -3.26
N LEU A 1037 -35.37 -48.92 -4.20
CA LEU A 1037 -35.83 -48.42 -5.50
C LEU A 1037 -37.34 -48.06 -5.52
N GLY A 1038 -37.99 -48.02 -4.36
CA GLY A 1038 -39.43 -47.78 -4.25
C GLY A 1038 -40.27 -48.91 -4.87
N LEU A 1039 -39.76 -50.15 -4.84
CA LEU A 1039 -40.47 -51.34 -5.29
C LEU A 1039 -40.91 -52.19 -4.08
N ALA A 1040 -41.84 -53.12 -4.31
CA ALA A 1040 -42.21 -54.09 -3.28
C ALA A 1040 -41.04 -55.05 -2.97
N PRO A 1041 -40.95 -55.62 -1.76
CA PRO A 1041 -39.81 -56.47 -1.37
C PRO A 1041 -39.71 -57.76 -2.19
N ASP A 1042 -40.82 -58.22 -2.76
CA ASP A 1042 -40.97 -59.37 -3.64
C ASP A 1042 -40.91 -59.02 -5.14
N ALA A 1043 -40.50 -57.79 -5.50
CA ALA A 1043 -40.53 -57.31 -6.87
C ALA A 1043 -39.72 -58.21 -7.82
N PRO A 1044 -40.28 -58.62 -8.98
CA PRO A 1044 -39.57 -59.45 -9.94
C PRO A 1044 -38.26 -58.79 -10.40
N ARG A 1045 -37.17 -59.56 -10.43
CA ARG A 1045 -35.82 -59.15 -10.87
C ARG A 1045 -35.81 -58.24 -12.12
N ARG A 1046 -36.61 -58.59 -13.15
CA ARG A 1046 -36.79 -57.77 -14.37
C ARG A 1046 -37.24 -56.32 -14.10
N LYS A 1047 -38.03 -56.07 -13.04
CA LYS A 1047 -38.50 -54.73 -12.64
C LYS A 1047 -37.39 -53.93 -11.96
N ILE A 1048 -36.54 -54.57 -11.16
CA ILE A 1048 -35.36 -53.97 -10.53
C ILE A 1048 -34.37 -53.51 -11.63
N LEU A 1049 -33.99 -54.42 -12.53
CA LEU A 1049 -33.13 -54.10 -13.69
C LEU A 1049 -33.73 -52.99 -14.57
N SER A 1050 -35.05 -53.03 -14.83
CA SER A 1050 -35.73 -51.97 -15.59
C SER A 1050 -35.65 -50.61 -14.91
N ARG A 1051 -35.67 -50.55 -13.57
CA ARG A 1051 -35.59 -49.28 -12.83
C ARG A 1051 -34.18 -48.70 -12.85
N PHE A 1052 -33.12 -49.51 -12.69
CA PHE A 1052 -31.74 -49.03 -12.86
C PHE A 1052 -31.47 -48.54 -14.30
N ARG A 1053 -32.00 -49.23 -15.33
CA ARG A 1053 -31.92 -48.77 -16.72
C ARG A 1053 -32.61 -47.40 -16.94
N HIS A 1054 -33.79 -47.17 -16.36
CA HIS A 1054 -34.44 -45.85 -16.43
C HIS A 1054 -33.62 -44.76 -15.73
N ARG A 1055 -32.98 -45.09 -14.61
CA ARG A 1055 -32.10 -44.20 -13.84
C ARG A 1055 -30.74 -43.94 -14.50
N SER A 1056 -30.43 -44.59 -15.63
CA SER A 1056 -29.11 -44.53 -16.29
C SER A 1056 -27.94 -44.92 -15.35
N ASP A 1057 -28.18 -45.84 -14.42
CA ASP A 1057 -27.20 -46.36 -13.46
C ASP A 1057 -26.45 -47.54 -14.11
N GLN A 1058 -25.50 -47.22 -15.00
CA GLN A 1058 -24.86 -48.19 -15.89
C GLN A 1058 -24.10 -49.29 -15.13
N GLU A 1059 -23.42 -48.95 -14.03
CA GLU A 1059 -22.70 -49.90 -13.19
C GLU A 1059 -23.66 -50.94 -12.58
N ALA A 1060 -24.78 -50.48 -12.00
CA ALA A 1060 -25.80 -51.38 -11.45
C ALA A 1060 -26.49 -52.22 -12.54
N VAL A 1061 -26.66 -51.68 -13.75
CA VAL A 1061 -27.19 -52.42 -14.90
C VAL A 1061 -26.25 -53.54 -15.33
N GLU A 1062 -24.95 -53.27 -15.47
CA GLU A 1062 -23.97 -54.27 -15.90
C GLU A 1062 -23.81 -55.42 -14.89
N VAL A 1063 -23.77 -55.10 -13.59
CA VAL A 1063 -23.71 -56.12 -12.52
C VAL A 1063 -25.00 -56.95 -12.48
N LEU A 1064 -26.18 -56.34 -12.67
CA LEU A 1064 -27.45 -57.08 -12.74
C LEU A 1064 -27.61 -57.92 -14.01
N GLU A 1065 -27.05 -57.48 -15.14
CA GLU A 1065 -27.06 -58.23 -16.39
C GLU A 1065 -26.13 -59.45 -16.31
N LYS A 1066 -24.96 -59.31 -15.67
CA LYS A 1066 -24.06 -60.43 -15.31
C LYS A 1066 -24.71 -61.45 -14.37
N LEU A 1067 -25.56 -60.99 -13.45
CA LEU A 1067 -26.19 -61.81 -12.42
C LEU A 1067 -27.44 -62.59 -12.87
N TRP A 1068 -28.25 -62.02 -13.76
CA TRP A 1068 -29.64 -62.47 -13.99
C TRP A 1068 -29.97 -62.83 -15.45
N MET A 1069 -29.00 -62.86 -16.37
CA MET A 1069 -29.17 -63.32 -17.76
C MET A 1069 -28.24 -64.49 -18.11
#